data_AF-A0A2H5F5Z9-F1
#
_entry.id   AF-A0A2H5F5Z9-F1
#
_cell.length_a   1.000
_cell.length_b   1.000
_cell.length_c   1.000
_cell.angle_alpha   90.00
_cell.angle_beta   90.00
_cell.angle_gamma   90.00
#
_symmetry.space_group_name_H-M   'P 1'
#
loop_
_entity.id
_entity.type
_entity.pdbx_description
1 polymer ?
#
loop_
_entity_poly.entity_id
_entity_poly.type
_entity_poly.pdbx_seq_one_letter_code
_entity_poly.pdbx_strand_id
1 'polypeptide(L)'
;MGVFAMSIIHFLQCSDRSAKMKTENGDVRIYSRKVVFRLHEFIRVDDPKWTAKLIEAGEFGPWSKLLEIFPGIRIEPRWMAADDSEIRKLVDRARHTDPEFKPGPILHYFQIVCPHDVDPDKLAAVLGEWSTVDSAWRAPDPQAPPVVPNDDPRFPNQGYLDPAPEGIDAEYAWTIAGGDGTGQNFIDIEWGWTLNHEDLAAHGATLLSGLNNGYEGHGTAVLGQVAAVDNTLGCVGITPALASVNVIGQWRDATNFDIADATLDACKRMGFGDVLLLEAHSSFNGFTLVPVEAFDDTFEAIRLATALGIIVVEAGGNGGEDLDLVTNPGGQNFFDPSDPSFRDSGAIIVGAASSVAPHARLGFSSHGGRIDCYGWGENIDTTGDGWTGTSTTAYTTSFNGTSGASPIISGAALSVQGMVESATGSRLSPRQMRAVLTNPVTSTASANPAVDRIGVMPNLRAIVEDGQFNMRPDIYLRDFVGDAGDPHAGAISASPDVILVPMTVVNAQAAFGAGSGTENQNNLGHEAEDGQDNFIYVRAMNRGGSDAAGSTAQVFWSPPSTLVTPDLWTAIGTLPLPDLPTGDTLVAAGPLTWNAADIPAPGHYCFVAILSHAQDQGPTPAEFGDWDNFRAFIRNNNNVTWRNFNVVPNVPPPGAKMIAQDFLMAGAFDKTRRMRLEVTLRLPRGSRAWLRLPSHLAEPFLRQRGPFVEADPKGNGLLLPLNPAGVTRFPDVALPPKIRHALQLRVHIPEQATGQSYLGWAAQFEGDEELGRVTWRFASKEEIALRDEHLKKHAGKQIG
;
A
#
# COMPACT_ATOMS: atom_id res chain seq x y z
N MET A 1 -4.08 -28.36 47.87
CA MET A 1 -3.29 -28.66 46.66
C MET A 1 -4.15 -28.22 45.47
N GLY A 2 -3.56 -27.54 44.47
CA GLY A 2 -4.29 -26.61 43.58
C GLY A 2 -5.44 -27.24 42.80
N VAL A 3 -6.64 -26.66 42.63
CA VAL A 3 -7.14 -25.26 42.47
C VAL A 3 -7.32 -24.87 40.99
N PHE A 4 -8.61 -24.77 40.60
CA PHE A 4 -9.29 -23.86 39.63
C PHE A 4 -8.56 -23.47 38.31
N ALA A 5 -9.10 -23.66 37.09
CA ALA A 5 -10.43 -23.32 36.49
C ALA A 5 -10.55 -21.88 35.92
N MET A 6 -11.35 -21.73 34.84
CA MET A 6 -11.61 -20.54 33.95
C MET A 6 -10.60 -20.32 32.80
N SER A 7 -10.88 -19.68 31.64
CA SER A 7 -12.09 -19.33 30.81
C SER A 7 -11.62 -18.52 29.54
N ILE A 8 -12.55 -17.99 28.68
CA ILE A 8 -12.38 -16.82 27.74
C ILE A 8 -11.59 -17.05 26.40
N ILE A 9 -11.76 -16.30 25.27
CA ILE A 9 -12.95 -15.91 24.44
C ILE A 9 -12.53 -15.23 23.08
N HIS A 10 -13.16 -15.59 21.95
CA HIS A 10 -13.38 -14.86 20.65
C HIS A 10 -12.25 -14.23 19.76
N PHE A 11 -12.62 -14.10 18.45
CA PHE A 11 -12.19 -13.11 17.41
C PHE A 11 -10.78 -13.26 16.75
N LEU A 12 -10.47 -12.85 15.51
CA LEU A 12 -11.19 -12.08 14.45
C LEU A 12 -10.72 -12.49 13.02
N GLN A 13 -11.51 -12.08 12.03
CA GLN A 13 -11.27 -12.08 10.57
C GLN A 13 -10.04 -11.26 10.12
N CYS A 14 -9.44 -11.63 8.99
CA CYS A 14 -8.74 -10.73 8.06
C CYS A 14 -9.18 -11.03 6.62
N SER A 15 -9.02 -10.08 5.69
CA SER A 15 -9.64 -10.14 4.35
C SER A 15 -8.66 -9.80 3.22
N ASP A 16 -8.56 -10.70 2.25
CA ASP A 16 -7.66 -10.61 1.10
C ASP A 16 -8.45 -10.28 -0.20
N ARG A 17 -7.82 -9.60 -1.17
CA ARG A 17 -8.46 -9.09 -2.39
C ARG A 17 -7.63 -9.36 -3.65
N SER A 18 -7.93 -10.46 -4.33
CA SER A 18 -7.46 -10.72 -5.70
C SER A 18 -8.45 -10.26 -6.80
N ALA A 19 -8.00 -10.28 -8.06
CA ALA A 19 -8.58 -9.64 -9.25
C ALA A 19 -10.12 -9.67 -9.39
N LYS A 20 -10.69 -8.53 -9.79
CA LYS A 20 -12.15 -8.31 -9.90
C LYS A 20 -12.61 -8.11 -11.34
N MET A 21 -13.11 -9.16 -12.00
CA MET A 21 -14.04 -8.97 -13.12
C MET A 21 -15.45 -8.69 -12.57
N LYS A 22 -16.03 -7.53 -12.91
CA LYS A 22 -17.41 -7.18 -12.56
C LYS A 22 -18.40 -7.85 -13.51
N THR A 23 -19.54 -8.25 -12.98
CA THR A 23 -20.77 -8.48 -13.77
C THR A 23 -21.83 -7.46 -13.33
N GLU A 24 -22.88 -7.28 -14.13
CA GLU A 24 -23.87 -6.19 -14.01
C GLU A 24 -24.57 -6.07 -12.63
N ASN A 25 -24.50 -7.10 -11.77
CA ASN A 25 -25.14 -7.14 -10.45
C ASN A 25 -24.18 -7.01 -9.24
N GLY A 26 -22.89 -6.74 -9.45
CA GLY A 26 -21.98 -6.27 -8.38
C GLY A 26 -21.38 -7.31 -7.41
N ASP A 27 -21.72 -8.60 -7.52
CA ASP A 27 -21.06 -9.65 -6.72
C ASP A 27 -19.63 -9.94 -7.22
N VAL A 28 -18.65 -9.86 -6.31
CA VAL A 28 -17.25 -10.22 -6.58
C VAL A 28 -17.07 -11.74 -6.50
N ARG A 29 -16.81 -12.40 -7.63
CA ARG A 29 -16.43 -13.82 -7.66
C ARG A 29 -14.92 -13.99 -7.48
N ILE A 30 -14.50 -14.23 -6.23
CA ILE A 30 -13.16 -14.73 -5.93
C ILE A 30 -13.02 -16.13 -6.55
N TYR A 31 -12.03 -16.34 -7.41
CA TYR A 31 -11.73 -17.68 -7.92
C TYR A 31 -11.18 -18.55 -6.78
N SER A 32 -11.94 -19.58 -6.39
CA SER A 32 -11.50 -20.49 -5.34
C SER A 32 -10.46 -21.47 -5.89
N ARG A 33 -9.23 -21.39 -5.37
CA ARG A 33 -8.14 -22.36 -5.61
C ARG A 33 -8.61 -23.77 -5.24
N LYS A 34 -8.15 -24.79 -5.96
CA LYS A 34 -8.59 -26.19 -5.75
C LYS A 34 -7.44 -27.18 -5.82
N VAL A 35 -7.52 -28.20 -4.97
CA VAL A 35 -6.73 -29.43 -5.10
C VAL A 35 -7.66 -30.54 -5.55
N VAL A 36 -7.29 -31.27 -6.60
CA VAL A 36 -8.02 -32.46 -7.06
C VAL A 36 -7.26 -33.69 -6.59
N PHE A 37 -7.97 -34.69 -6.09
CA PHE A 37 -7.36 -35.96 -5.74
C PHE A 37 -8.26 -37.14 -6.11
N ARG A 38 -7.63 -38.31 -6.26
CA ARG A 38 -8.25 -39.58 -6.62
C ARG A 38 -8.08 -40.57 -5.47
N LEU A 39 -9.16 -41.23 -5.05
CA LEU A 39 -9.07 -42.39 -4.16
C LEU A 39 -8.63 -43.64 -4.94
N HIS A 40 -7.86 -44.53 -4.30
CA HIS A 40 -7.48 -45.81 -4.88
C HIS A 40 -8.72 -46.68 -5.22
N GLU A 41 -8.62 -47.49 -6.28
CA GLU A 41 -9.73 -48.32 -6.79
C GLU A 41 -10.21 -49.40 -5.81
N PHE A 42 -9.41 -49.78 -4.80
CA PHE A 42 -9.86 -50.68 -3.75
C PHE A 42 -10.91 -50.04 -2.81
N ILE A 43 -11.04 -48.72 -2.82
CA ILE A 43 -12.10 -48.01 -2.12
C ILE A 43 -13.35 -48.01 -3.00
N ARG A 44 -14.47 -48.46 -2.45
CA ARG A 44 -15.74 -48.50 -3.16
C ARG A 44 -16.48 -47.16 -3.04
N VAL A 45 -16.69 -46.49 -4.18
CA VAL A 45 -17.43 -45.22 -4.27
C VAL A 45 -18.77 -45.45 -4.96
N ASP A 46 -19.81 -45.75 -4.17
CA ASP A 46 -21.19 -45.92 -4.65
C ASP A 46 -21.94 -44.57 -4.76
N ASP A 47 -21.66 -43.61 -3.89
CA ASP A 47 -22.18 -42.24 -3.97
C ASP A 47 -21.04 -41.27 -3.57
N PRO A 48 -20.49 -40.47 -4.50
CA PRO A 48 -19.44 -39.50 -4.19
C PRO A 48 -19.84 -38.50 -3.09
N LYS A 49 -21.10 -38.10 -2.97
CA LYS A 49 -21.55 -37.17 -1.91
C LYS A 49 -21.52 -37.83 -0.54
N TRP A 50 -21.84 -39.12 -0.46
CA TRP A 50 -21.69 -39.90 0.76
C TRP A 50 -20.22 -40.16 1.08
N THR A 51 -19.40 -40.54 0.10
CA THR A 51 -17.96 -40.77 0.29
C THR A 51 -17.24 -39.50 0.74
N ALA A 52 -17.61 -38.31 0.24
CA ALA A 52 -17.07 -37.04 0.75
C ALA A 52 -17.28 -36.88 2.26
N LYS A 53 -18.47 -37.22 2.79
CA LYS A 53 -18.76 -37.17 4.24
C LYS A 53 -17.96 -38.20 5.05
N LEU A 54 -17.66 -39.36 4.47
CA LEU A 54 -16.79 -40.36 5.11
C LEU A 54 -15.33 -39.87 5.16
N ILE A 55 -14.87 -39.13 4.15
CA ILE A 55 -13.57 -38.44 4.17
C ILE A 55 -13.58 -37.39 5.30
N GLU A 56 -14.62 -36.55 5.39
CA GLU A 56 -14.77 -35.56 6.48
C GLU A 56 -14.81 -36.19 7.89
N ALA A 57 -15.41 -37.38 8.02
CA ALA A 57 -15.45 -38.16 9.26
C ALA A 57 -14.11 -38.84 9.62
N GLY A 58 -13.11 -38.80 8.72
CA GLY A 58 -11.79 -39.37 8.93
C GLY A 58 -11.62 -40.84 8.53
N GLU A 59 -12.63 -41.47 7.92
CA GLU A 59 -12.62 -42.90 7.56
C GLU A 59 -11.59 -43.22 6.45
N PHE A 60 -11.31 -42.24 5.59
CA PHE A 60 -10.37 -42.38 4.47
C PHE A 60 -9.09 -41.55 4.63
N GLY A 61 -8.76 -41.12 5.84
CA GLY A 61 -7.53 -40.37 6.13
C GLY A 61 -7.72 -39.33 7.23
N PRO A 62 -6.64 -38.75 7.78
CA PRO A 62 -6.69 -37.86 8.94
C PRO A 62 -7.24 -36.44 8.62
N TRP A 63 -8.49 -36.35 8.16
CA TRP A 63 -9.14 -35.09 7.78
C TRP A 63 -9.16 -34.03 8.89
N SER A 64 -9.33 -34.44 10.16
CA SER A 64 -9.25 -33.50 11.29
C SER A 64 -7.87 -32.83 11.40
N LYS A 65 -6.79 -33.59 11.19
CA LYS A 65 -5.42 -33.04 11.14
C LYS A 65 -5.20 -32.20 9.88
N LEU A 66 -5.83 -32.57 8.76
CA LEU A 66 -5.77 -31.78 7.54
C LEU A 66 -6.40 -30.40 7.74
N LEU A 67 -7.50 -30.31 8.50
CA LEU A 67 -8.13 -29.06 8.92
C LEU A 67 -7.31 -28.28 9.98
N GLU A 68 -6.51 -28.95 10.81
CA GLU A 68 -5.56 -28.29 11.72
C GLU A 68 -4.40 -27.64 10.96
N ILE A 69 -3.94 -28.24 9.86
CA ILE A 69 -2.84 -27.73 9.02
C ILE A 69 -3.36 -26.70 7.99
N PHE A 70 -4.54 -26.93 7.42
CA PHE A 70 -5.17 -26.12 6.38
C PHE A 70 -6.60 -25.75 6.82
N PRO A 71 -6.78 -24.71 7.66
CA PRO A 71 -8.10 -24.34 8.16
C PRO A 71 -9.04 -23.91 7.03
N GLY A 72 -10.33 -24.18 7.19
CA GLY A 72 -11.38 -23.70 6.28
C GLY A 72 -11.52 -24.43 4.93
N ILE A 73 -10.69 -25.44 4.65
CA ILE A 73 -10.84 -26.29 3.45
C ILE A 73 -12.18 -27.04 3.44
N ARG A 74 -12.75 -27.25 2.26
CA ARG A 74 -14.01 -28.00 2.08
C ARG A 74 -13.87 -29.03 0.97
N ILE A 75 -14.29 -30.27 1.22
CA ILE A 75 -14.30 -31.34 0.21
C ILE A 75 -15.64 -31.41 -0.54
N GLU A 76 -15.56 -31.61 -1.85
CA GLU A 76 -16.69 -31.76 -2.75
C GLU A 76 -16.41 -32.89 -3.77
N PRO A 77 -17.44 -33.58 -4.30
CA PRO A 77 -17.28 -34.43 -5.49
C PRO A 77 -16.76 -33.62 -6.68
N ARG A 78 -15.85 -34.17 -7.48
CA ARG A 78 -15.20 -33.43 -8.58
C ARG A 78 -16.16 -32.97 -9.68
N TRP A 79 -17.24 -33.71 -9.92
CA TRP A 79 -18.14 -33.51 -11.07
C TRP A 79 -19.45 -32.87 -10.61
N MET A 80 -19.68 -31.62 -11.03
CA MET A 80 -20.93 -30.88 -10.74
C MET A 80 -21.88 -30.78 -11.93
N ALA A 81 -21.44 -31.18 -13.13
CA ALA A 81 -22.23 -31.09 -14.36
C ALA A 81 -23.22 -32.24 -14.57
N ALA A 82 -23.10 -33.32 -13.79
CA ALA A 82 -23.93 -34.52 -13.86
C ALA A 82 -23.88 -35.27 -12.51
N ASP A 83 -24.96 -35.96 -12.13
CA ASP A 83 -24.98 -36.84 -10.96
C ASP A 83 -24.31 -38.21 -11.21
N ASP A 84 -24.13 -39.00 -10.15
CA ASP A 84 -23.47 -40.31 -10.23
C ASP A 84 -24.28 -41.35 -11.02
N SER A 85 -25.60 -41.17 -11.18
CA SER A 85 -26.42 -42.01 -12.08
C SER A 85 -26.25 -41.58 -13.54
N GLU A 86 -26.17 -40.28 -13.80
CA GLU A 86 -25.93 -39.70 -15.13
C GLU A 86 -24.54 -40.04 -15.64
N ILE A 87 -23.51 -39.92 -14.80
CA ILE A 87 -22.13 -40.32 -15.11
C ILE A 87 -22.08 -41.83 -15.42
N ARG A 88 -22.78 -42.69 -14.67
CA ARG A 88 -22.87 -44.13 -14.99
C ARG A 88 -23.57 -44.38 -16.33
N LYS A 89 -24.69 -43.70 -16.62
CA LYS A 89 -25.36 -43.79 -17.93
C LYS A 89 -24.46 -43.33 -19.08
N LEU A 90 -23.63 -42.31 -18.89
CA LEU A 90 -22.64 -41.85 -19.87
C LEU A 90 -21.53 -42.88 -20.08
N VAL A 91 -21.01 -43.48 -19.00
CA VAL A 91 -20.03 -44.59 -19.04
C VAL A 91 -20.61 -45.82 -19.75
N ASP A 92 -21.85 -46.21 -19.44
CA ASP A 92 -22.51 -47.33 -20.10
C ASP A 92 -22.81 -47.04 -21.56
N ARG A 93 -23.21 -45.82 -21.91
CA ARG A 93 -23.34 -45.40 -23.32
C ARG A 93 -22.00 -45.48 -24.05
N ALA A 94 -20.91 -45.01 -23.43
CA ALA A 94 -19.57 -45.09 -24.00
C ALA A 94 -19.16 -46.55 -24.27
N ARG A 95 -19.37 -47.47 -23.32
CA ARG A 95 -19.14 -48.93 -23.50
C ARG A 95 -19.90 -49.55 -24.68
N HIS A 96 -21.08 -49.04 -25.01
CA HIS A 96 -21.88 -49.53 -26.15
C HIS A 96 -21.48 -48.90 -27.48
N THR A 97 -20.93 -47.68 -27.47
CA THR A 97 -20.56 -46.93 -28.67
C THR A 97 -19.11 -47.18 -29.11
N ASP A 98 -18.21 -47.40 -28.14
CA ASP A 98 -16.78 -47.66 -28.35
C ASP A 98 -16.39 -48.99 -27.66
N PRO A 99 -16.17 -50.08 -28.43
CA PRO A 99 -15.75 -51.37 -27.88
C PRO A 99 -14.38 -51.38 -27.20
N GLU A 100 -13.50 -50.41 -27.49
CA GLU A 100 -12.18 -50.30 -26.85
C GLU A 100 -12.23 -49.47 -25.55
N PHE A 101 -13.35 -48.79 -25.27
CA PHE A 101 -13.52 -47.96 -24.08
C PHE A 101 -13.49 -48.77 -22.78
N LYS A 102 -12.37 -48.66 -22.06
CA LYS A 102 -12.19 -49.20 -20.71
C LYS A 102 -12.44 -48.06 -19.71
N PRO A 103 -13.57 -48.07 -18.97
CA PRO A 103 -13.87 -46.99 -18.04
C PRO A 103 -12.93 -47.03 -16.84
N GLY A 104 -12.30 -45.88 -16.57
CA GLY A 104 -11.58 -45.64 -15.33
C GLY A 104 -12.51 -45.32 -14.15
N PRO A 105 -11.93 -45.09 -12.95
CA PRO A 105 -12.66 -44.87 -11.70
C PRO A 105 -13.20 -43.42 -11.61
N ILE A 106 -14.05 -43.01 -12.56
CA ILE A 106 -14.48 -41.61 -12.71
C ILE A 106 -15.21 -41.05 -11.47
N LEU A 107 -15.83 -41.90 -10.65
CA LEU A 107 -16.50 -41.49 -9.41
C LEU A 107 -15.53 -41.30 -8.22
N HIS A 108 -14.28 -41.76 -8.32
CA HIS A 108 -13.27 -41.70 -7.27
C HIS A 108 -12.54 -40.36 -7.18
N TYR A 109 -12.92 -39.38 -8.00
CA TYR A 109 -12.30 -38.05 -8.05
C TYR A 109 -13.05 -37.06 -7.17
N PHE A 110 -12.29 -36.40 -6.28
CA PHE A 110 -12.76 -35.39 -5.35
C PHE A 110 -11.99 -34.08 -5.57
N GLN A 111 -12.58 -32.97 -5.18
CA GLN A 111 -11.91 -31.68 -5.10
C GLN A 111 -11.96 -31.15 -3.67
N ILE A 112 -10.86 -30.57 -3.20
CA ILE A 112 -10.86 -29.70 -2.03
C ILE A 112 -10.88 -28.27 -2.55
N VAL A 113 -11.85 -27.49 -2.11
CA VAL A 113 -11.92 -26.04 -2.31
C VAL A 113 -11.11 -25.38 -1.19
N CYS A 114 -10.09 -24.63 -1.57
CA CYS A 114 -9.15 -23.98 -0.67
C CYS A 114 -9.58 -22.52 -0.40
N PRO A 115 -9.51 -22.07 0.86
CA PRO A 115 -9.31 -20.65 1.20
C PRO A 115 -8.07 -20.07 0.53
N HIS A 116 -7.96 -18.73 0.48
CA HIS A 116 -6.88 -18.05 -0.25
C HIS A 116 -5.51 -18.23 0.41
N ASP A 117 -5.49 -18.30 1.74
CA ASP A 117 -4.37 -18.53 2.64
C ASP A 117 -3.84 -19.99 2.64
N VAL A 118 -4.55 -20.92 1.99
CA VAL A 118 -4.13 -22.32 1.87
C VAL A 118 -3.28 -22.53 0.62
N ASP A 119 -2.04 -22.95 0.85
CA ASP A 119 -1.10 -23.44 -0.17
C ASP A 119 -1.61 -24.76 -0.79
N PRO A 120 -2.06 -24.75 -2.08
CA PRO A 120 -2.65 -25.93 -2.70
C PRO A 120 -1.61 -27.02 -3.00
N ASP A 121 -0.34 -26.67 -3.19
CA ASP A 121 0.70 -27.61 -3.56
C ASP A 121 1.21 -28.36 -2.31
N LYS A 122 1.29 -27.70 -1.16
CA LYS A 122 1.46 -28.36 0.15
C LYS A 122 0.27 -29.25 0.51
N LEU A 123 -0.96 -28.80 0.27
CA LEU A 123 -2.16 -29.61 0.51
C LEU A 123 -2.19 -30.86 -0.38
N ALA A 124 -1.82 -30.75 -1.66
CA ALA A 124 -1.69 -31.89 -2.56
C ALA A 124 -0.62 -32.88 -2.09
N ALA A 125 0.53 -32.41 -1.59
CA ALA A 125 1.57 -33.25 -1.03
C ALA A 125 1.08 -34.04 0.20
N VAL A 126 0.43 -33.38 1.17
CA VAL A 126 -0.09 -34.04 2.38
C VAL A 126 -1.20 -35.04 2.06
N LEU A 127 -2.06 -34.76 1.07
CA LEU A 127 -3.03 -35.74 0.55
C LEU A 127 -2.34 -36.95 -0.09
N GLY A 128 -1.23 -36.74 -0.81
CA GLY A 128 -0.45 -37.81 -1.43
C GLY A 128 0.21 -38.79 -0.44
N GLU A 129 0.32 -38.42 0.85
CA GLU A 129 0.80 -39.33 1.91
C GLU A 129 -0.29 -40.29 2.42
N TRP A 130 -1.57 -40.06 2.07
CA TRP A 130 -2.67 -40.90 2.55
C TRP A 130 -2.71 -42.22 1.79
N SER A 131 -2.65 -43.35 2.50
CA SER A 131 -2.69 -44.71 1.91
C SER A 131 -3.97 -45.06 1.13
N THR A 132 -4.96 -44.17 1.16
CA THR A 132 -6.26 -44.21 0.48
C THR A 132 -6.29 -43.35 -0.79
N VAL A 133 -5.38 -42.39 -0.90
CA VAL A 133 -5.25 -41.46 -2.03
C VAL A 133 -4.22 -42.04 -3.00
N ASP A 134 -4.64 -42.16 -4.25
CA ASP A 134 -3.85 -42.69 -5.34
C ASP A 134 -3.00 -41.61 -6.02
N SER A 135 -3.56 -40.40 -6.12
CA SER A 135 -2.93 -39.25 -6.76
C SER A 135 -3.62 -37.96 -6.32
N ALA A 136 -2.85 -36.88 -6.13
CA ALA A 136 -3.34 -35.55 -5.79
C ALA A 136 -2.53 -34.48 -6.54
N TRP A 137 -3.18 -33.41 -6.98
CA TRP A 137 -2.55 -32.30 -7.72
C TRP A 137 -3.36 -31.02 -7.59
N ARG A 138 -2.70 -29.87 -7.71
CA ARG A 138 -3.35 -28.56 -7.86
C ARG A 138 -4.15 -28.52 -9.17
N ALA A 139 -5.39 -28.05 -9.10
CA ALA A 139 -6.19 -27.81 -10.31
C ALA A 139 -5.55 -26.69 -11.15
N PRO A 140 -5.53 -26.79 -12.49
CA PRO A 140 -5.02 -25.71 -13.33
C PRO A 140 -5.87 -24.44 -13.13
N ASP A 141 -5.18 -23.33 -12.94
CA ASP A 141 -5.79 -22.00 -12.89
C ASP A 141 -6.20 -21.57 -14.32
N PRO A 142 -7.23 -20.73 -14.48
CA PRO A 142 -7.57 -20.17 -15.78
C PRO A 142 -6.44 -19.26 -16.28
N GLN A 143 -5.87 -19.58 -17.44
CA GLN A 143 -4.91 -18.74 -18.14
C GLN A 143 -5.61 -17.97 -19.26
N ALA A 144 -5.26 -16.70 -19.44
CA ALA A 144 -5.52 -15.98 -20.67
C ALA A 144 -4.71 -16.62 -21.83
N PRO A 145 -5.15 -16.51 -23.09
CA PRO A 145 -4.27 -16.84 -24.21
C PRO A 145 -3.03 -15.93 -24.17
N PRO A 146 -1.84 -16.44 -24.54
CA PRO A 146 -0.65 -15.59 -24.70
C PRO A 146 -0.82 -14.66 -25.90
N VAL A 147 -0.15 -13.51 -25.87
CA VAL A 147 -0.10 -12.55 -27.00
C VAL A 147 0.48 -13.24 -28.25
N VAL A 148 -0.18 -13.09 -29.40
CA VAL A 148 0.19 -13.70 -30.70
C VAL A 148 0.45 -12.60 -31.75
N PRO A 149 1.41 -11.69 -31.50
CA PRO A 149 1.54 -10.41 -32.21
C PRO A 149 1.80 -10.53 -33.73
N ASN A 150 2.20 -11.73 -34.19
CA ASN A 150 2.48 -12.01 -35.60
C ASN A 150 1.21 -12.24 -36.45
N ASP A 151 0.02 -12.28 -35.86
CA ASP A 151 -1.24 -12.30 -36.63
C ASP A 151 -1.91 -10.92 -36.78
N ASP A 152 -1.46 -9.89 -36.05
CA ASP A 152 -1.82 -8.48 -36.25
C ASP A 152 -0.99 -7.85 -37.41
N PRO A 153 -1.61 -7.42 -38.54
CA PRO A 153 -0.89 -7.10 -39.77
C PRO A 153 0.12 -5.93 -39.74
N ARG A 154 0.11 -5.08 -38.71
CA ARG A 154 0.99 -3.91 -38.59
C ARG A 154 2.08 -4.07 -37.53
N PHE A 155 2.04 -5.13 -36.72
CA PHE A 155 3.10 -5.44 -35.73
C PHE A 155 4.52 -5.33 -36.30
N PRO A 156 4.84 -5.81 -37.53
CA PRO A 156 6.17 -5.64 -38.13
C PRO A 156 6.67 -4.20 -38.37
N ASN A 157 5.82 -3.18 -38.12
CA ASN A 157 6.19 -1.76 -38.18
C ASN A 157 6.34 -1.13 -36.78
N GLN A 158 5.95 -1.82 -35.71
CA GLN A 158 5.91 -1.30 -34.34
C GLN A 158 7.25 -1.49 -33.61
N GLY A 159 8.35 -1.04 -34.22
CA GLY A 159 9.72 -1.31 -33.75
C GLY A 159 10.09 -0.76 -32.36
N TYR A 160 9.20 0.00 -31.72
CA TYR A 160 9.33 0.35 -30.30
C TYR A 160 9.05 -0.84 -29.36
N LEU A 161 8.39 -1.90 -29.84
CA LEU A 161 8.13 -3.15 -29.13
C LEU A 161 9.34 -4.12 -29.17
N ASP A 162 10.16 -4.00 -30.22
CA ASP A 162 11.33 -4.83 -30.50
C ASP A 162 12.31 -4.88 -29.30
N PRO A 163 13.21 -5.88 -29.25
CA PRO A 163 14.29 -5.91 -28.28
C PRO A 163 15.14 -4.63 -28.25
N ALA A 164 15.69 -4.33 -27.08
CA ALA A 164 16.64 -3.24 -26.93
C ALA A 164 18.00 -3.59 -27.61
N PRO A 165 18.74 -2.60 -28.15
CA PRO A 165 18.53 -1.16 -28.00
C PRO A 165 17.41 -0.56 -28.86
N GLU A 166 16.91 -1.25 -29.90
CA GLU A 166 15.95 -0.71 -30.85
C GLU A 166 14.62 -0.29 -30.20
N GLY A 167 14.00 -1.18 -29.41
CA GLY A 167 12.76 -0.92 -28.68
C GLY A 167 12.90 -1.16 -27.17
N ILE A 168 11.76 -1.34 -26.48
CA ILE A 168 11.70 -1.59 -25.03
C ILE A 168 11.70 -3.08 -24.64
N ASP A 169 11.78 -4.01 -25.60
CA ASP A 169 11.67 -5.46 -25.40
C ASP A 169 10.32 -5.91 -24.80
N ALA A 170 9.23 -5.32 -25.30
CA ALA A 170 7.85 -5.66 -24.89
C ALA A 170 7.50 -7.11 -25.25
N GLU A 171 7.99 -7.60 -26.39
CA GLU A 171 7.85 -9.00 -26.82
C GLU A 171 8.31 -10.00 -25.76
N TYR A 172 9.40 -9.70 -25.06
CA TYR A 172 9.87 -10.54 -23.96
C TYR A 172 8.98 -10.44 -22.72
N ALA A 173 8.54 -9.22 -22.39
CA ALA A 173 7.68 -8.99 -21.24
C ALA A 173 6.38 -9.78 -21.32
N TRP A 174 5.78 -9.92 -22.51
CA TRP A 174 4.58 -10.75 -22.73
C TRP A 174 4.79 -12.25 -22.44
N THR A 175 6.04 -12.73 -22.41
CA THR A 175 6.34 -14.12 -21.99
C THR A 175 6.33 -14.31 -20.47
N ILE A 176 6.28 -13.22 -19.71
CA ILE A 176 6.23 -13.20 -18.24
C ILE A 176 4.79 -12.89 -17.81
N ALA A 177 4.30 -13.62 -16.80
CA ALA A 177 2.93 -13.43 -16.31
C ALA A 177 2.69 -11.99 -15.86
N GLY A 178 1.65 -11.34 -16.41
CA GLY A 178 1.32 -9.94 -16.15
C GLY A 178 2.07 -8.90 -16.99
N GLY A 179 3.09 -9.28 -17.77
CA GLY A 179 3.83 -8.35 -18.63
C GLY A 179 3.06 -7.86 -19.86
N ASP A 180 1.93 -8.49 -20.16
CA ASP A 180 0.89 -8.05 -21.11
C ASP A 180 -0.08 -6.99 -20.49
N GLY A 181 0.14 -6.59 -19.24
CA GLY A 181 -0.72 -5.67 -18.50
C GLY A 181 -1.93 -6.33 -17.82
N THR A 182 -2.02 -7.66 -17.80
CA THR A 182 -3.08 -8.39 -17.09
C THR A 182 -3.24 -7.88 -15.65
N GLY A 183 -4.47 -7.51 -15.29
CA GLY A 183 -4.80 -7.00 -13.95
C GLY A 183 -4.58 -5.49 -13.74
N GLN A 184 -3.92 -4.81 -14.67
CA GLN A 184 -3.59 -3.38 -14.50
C GLN A 184 -4.71 -2.47 -15.02
N ASN A 185 -4.81 -1.27 -14.42
CA ASN A 185 -5.77 -0.24 -14.82
C ASN A 185 -5.02 0.98 -15.35
N PHE A 186 -5.55 1.52 -16.45
CA PHE A 186 -4.97 2.65 -17.16
C PHE A 186 -6.01 3.76 -17.35
N ILE A 187 -5.61 5.00 -17.07
CA ILE A 187 -6.34 6.21 -17.45
C ILE A 187 -5.44 7.11 -18.28
N ASP A 188 -5.99 7.61 -19.38
CA ASP A 188 -5.41 8.66 -20.22
C ASP A 188 -6.15 10.00 -20.05
N ILE A 189 -5.41 11.11 -19.99
CA ILE A 189 -5.94 12.48 -19.89
C ILE A 189 -5.51 13.29 -21.13
N GLU A 190 -6.47 13.52 -22.03
CA GLU A 190 -6.28 14.26 -23.27
C GLU A 190 -7.56 15.02 -23.69
N TRP A 191 -7.62 15.54 -24.91
CA TRP A 191 -8.73 16.28 -25.50
C TRP A 191 -9.81 15.35 -26.06
N GLY A 192 -9.44 14.22 -26.68
CA GLY A 192 -10.40 13.37 -27.38
C GLY A 192 -9.84 12.05 -27.92
N TRP A 193 -10.76 11.13 -28.26
CA TRP A 193 -10.47 9.75 -28.67
C TRP A 193 -11.55 9.16 -29.57
N THR A 194 -11.19 8.22 -30.44
CA THR A 194 -12.13 7.33 -31.15
C THR A 194 -12.26 6.01 -30.37
N LEU A 195 -12.98 6.03 -29.25
CA LEU A 195 -13.06 4.89 -28.31
C LEU A 195 -13.66 3.59 -28.89
N ASN A 196 -14.32 3.66 -30.04
CA ASN A 196 -14.86 2.52 -30.78
C ASN A 196 -14.02 2.16 -32.01
N HIS A 197 -12.73 2.50 -32.02
CA HIS A 197 -11.75 1.97 -32.97
C HIS A 197 -11.69 0.43 -32.90
N GLU A 198 -11.54 -0.26 -34.04
CA GLU A 198 -11.63 -1.73 -34.10
C GLU A 198 -10.65 -2.44 -33.15
N ASP A 199 -9.39 -1.99 -33.11
CA ASP A 199 -8.36 -2.48 -32.16
C ASP A 199 -8.51 -2.07 -30.70
N LEU A 200 -9.43 -1.15 -30.36
CA LEU A 200 -9.61 -0.66 -28.98
C LEU A 200 -10.96 -1.08 -28.39
N ALA A 201 -11.94 -1.41 -29.24
CA ALA A 201 -13.33 -1.63 -28.85
C ALA A 201 -13.51 -2.79 -27.85
N ALA A 202 -12.63 -3.80 -27.85
CA ALA A 202 -12.72 -4.94 -26.93
C ALA A 202 -12.42 -4.57 -25.47
N HIS A 203 -11.60 -3.54 -25.21
CA HIS A 203 -11.43 -3.00 -23.85
C HIS A 203 -12.68 -2.27 -23.33
N GLY A 204 -13.61 -1.89 -24.21
CA GLY A 204 -14.84 -1.18 -23.84
C GLY A 204 -14.57 0.18 -23.19
N ALA A 205 -13.52 0.88 -23.65
CA ALA A 205 -13.00 2.08 -23.00
C ALA A 205 -14.06 3.18 -22.84
N THR A 206 -14.09 3.82 -21.65
CA THR A 206 -15.12 4.82 -21.33
C THR A 206 -14.55 6.19 -21.00
N LEU A 207 -15.24 7.24 -21.47
CA LEU A 207 -15.03 8.62 -21.02
C LEU A 207 -15.64 8.78 -19.62
N LEU A 208 -14.79 8.85 -18.60
CA LEU A 208 -15.20 8.86 -17.19
C LEU A 208 -15.64 10.25 -16.69
N SER A 209 -15.08 11.32 -17.28
CA SER A 209 -15.49 12.72 -17.10
C SER A 209 -14.90 13.62 -18.19
N GLY A 210 -15.31 14.89 -18.18
CA GLY A 210 -14.98 15.85 -19.22
C GLY A 210 -15.72 15.58 -20.52
N LEU A 211 -15.23 16.19 -21.60
CA LEU A 211 -15.69 16.02 -22.96
C LEU A 211 -14.57 15.46 -23.83
N ASN A 212 -14.96 14.55 -24.71
CA ASN A 212 -14.21 14.17 -25.89
C ASN A 212 -14.46 15.27 -26.95
N ASN A 213 -13.48 16.15 -27.17
CA ASN A 213 -13.65 17.43 -27.86
C ASN A 213 -12.37 17.87 -28.59
N GLY A 214 -12.15 17.31 -29.78
CA GLY A 214 -11.01 17.63 -30.64
C GLY A 214 -9.80 16.73 -30.40
N TYR A 215 -8.94 16.66 -31.42
CA TYR A 215 -7.74 15.82 -31.46
C TYR A 215 -8.01 14.32 -31.22
N GLU A 216 -9.17 13.84 -31.66
CA GLU A 216 -9.63 12.47 -31.43
C GLU A 216 -8.69 11.42 -31.99
N GLY A 217 -8.06 11.68 -33.13
CA GLY A 217 -7.08 10.78 -33.74
C GLY A 217 -5.77 10.71 -32.95
N HIS A 218 -5.37 11.79 -32.27
CA HIS A 218 -4.19 11.83 -31.42
C HIS A 218 -4.36 10.93 -30.19
N GLY A 219 -5.43 11.12 -29.42
CA GLY A 219 -5.72 10.22 -28.29
C GLY A 219 -5.97 8.78 -28.74
N THR A 220 -6.52 8.57 -29.94
CA THR A 220 -6.61 7.22 -30.53
C THR A 220 -5.22 6.62 -30.77
N ALA A 221 -4.25 7.40 -31.26
CA ALA A 221 -2.88 6.96 -31.49
C ALA A 221 -2.09 6.74 -30.19
N VAL A 222 -2.36 7.51 -29.15
CA VAL A 222 -1.89 7.30 -27.76
C VAL A 222 -2.39 5.95 -27.24
N LEU A 223 -3.71 5.72 -27.26
CA LEU A 223 -4.30 4.47 -26.77
C LEU A 223 -3.81 3.23 -27.53
N GLY A 224 -3.59 3.32 -28.84
CA GLY A 224 -3.10 2.18 -29.64
C GLY A 224 -1.73 1.66 -29.21
N GLN A 225 -0.80 2.55 -28.85
CA GLN A 225 0.54 2.18 -28.39
C GLN A 225 0.49 1.41 -27.06
N VAL A 226 -0.43 1.80 -26.17
CA VAL A 226 -0.56 1.19 -24.83
C VAL A 226 -1.41 -0.09 -24.89
N ALA A 227 -2.50 -0.06 -25.66
CA ALA A 227 -3.67 -0.91 -25.45
C ALA A 227 -4.42 -1.30 -26.75
N ALA A 228 -3.76 -1.30 -27.92
CA ALA A 228 -4.32 -2.05 -29.04
C ALA A 228 -4.38 -3.55 -28.69
N VAL A 229 -5.49 -4.19 -29.00
CA VAL A 229 -5.79 -5.56 -28.55
C VAL A 229 -5.12 -6.57 -29.49
N ASP A 230 -4.53 -7.63 -28.95
CA ASP A 230 -4.05 -8.81 -29.69
C ASP A 230 -5.26 -9.52 -30.34
N ASN A 231 -5.53 -9.33 -31.64
CA ASN A 231 -6.83 -9.72 -32.21
C ASN A 231 -6.91 -10.10 -33.71
N THR A 232 -5.80 -10.22 -34.43
CA THR A 232 -5.67 -10.42 -35.89
C THR A 232 -5.93 -9.19 -36.77
N LEU A 233 -5.99 -7.99 -36.18
CA LEU A 233 -6.25 -6.71 -36.85
C LEU A 233 -5.14 -5.72 -36.50
N GLY A 234 -4.91 -4.74 -37.38
CA GLY A 234 -4.08 -3.58 -37.06
C GLY A 234 -2.78 -3.83 -36.30
N CYS A 235 -2.70 -3.25 -35.11
CA CYS A 235 -1.55 -3.13 -34.22
C CYS A 235 -1.77 -3.92 -32.92
N VAL A 236 -0.69 -4.25 -32.22
CA VAL A 236 -0.73 -4.77 -30.85
C VAL A 236 -0.13 -3.76 -29.86
N GLY A 237 -0.80 -3.50 -28.74
CA GLY A 237 -0.32 -2.57 -27.72
C GLY A 237 0.81 -3.15 -26.89
N ILE A 238 1.57 -2.30 -26.19
CA ILE A 238 2.59 -2.75 -25.22
C ILE A 238 1.95 -3.59 -24.10
N THR A 239 0.70 -3.28 -23.74
CA THR A 239 -0.10 -4.00 -22.75
C THR A 239 -1.50 -4.31 -23.30
N PRO A 240 -1.65 -5.35 -24.14
CA PRO A 240 -2.91 -5.65 -24.82
C PRO A 240 -3.97 -6.32 -23.90
N ALA A 241 -3.59 -6.73 -22.69
CA ALA A 241 -4.44 -7.49 -21.76
C ALA A 241 -4.95 -6.67 -20.56
N LEU A 242 -4.92 -5.33 -20.64
CA LEU A 242 -5.33 -4.44 -19.54
C LEU A 242 -6.73 -4.73 -19.00
N ALA A 243 -6.84 -4.77 -17.67
CA ALA A 243 -8.10 -5.03 -16.96
C ALA A 243 -9.08 -3.86 -17.06
N SER A 244 -8.58 -2.63 -17.22
CA SER A 244 -9.39 -1.52 -17.71
C SER A 244 -8.56 -0.43 -18.42
N VAL A 245 -9.14 0.10 -19.49
CA VAL A 245 -8.67 1.26 -20.23
C VAL A 245 -9.77 2.32 -20.16
N ASN A 246 -9.46 3.51 -19.67
CA ASN A 246 -10.45 4.60 -19.56
C ASN A 246 -9.81 5.95 -19.88
N VAL A 247 -10.64 6.96 -20.12
CA VAL A 247 -10.18 8.30 -20.53
C VAL A 247 -10.90 9.41 -19.78
N ILE A 248 -10.23 10.55 -19.57
CA ILE A 248 -10.78 11.75 -18.92
C ILE A 248 -10.45 12.99 -19.75
N GLY A 249 -11.49 13.70 -20.21
CA GLY A 249 -11.34 14.89 -21.04
C GLY A 249 -10.81 16.11 -20.26
N GLN A 250 -9.76 16.75 -20.78
CA GLN A 250 -9.24 18.04 -20.30
C GLN A 250 -10.26 19.18 -20.49
N TRP A 251 -11.11 19.08 -21.52
CA TRP A 251 -12.31 19.93 -21.67
C TRP A 251 -13.36 19.51 -20.63
N ARG A 252 -13.61 20.35 -19.63
CA ARG A 252 -14.57 20.08 -18.54
C ARG A 252 -16.00 20.40 -18.96
N ASP A 253 -16.15 21.39 -19.85
CA ASP A 253 -17.34 21.65 -20.64
C ASP A 253 -16.94 22.20 -22.03
N ALA A 254 -17.90 22.63 -22.84
CA ALA A 254 -17.65 23.11 -24.22
C ALA A 254 -16.84 24.41 -24.31
N THR A 255 -16.53 25.05 -23.18
CA THR A 255 -15.81 26.32 -23.06
C THR A 255 -14.73 26.33 -21.98
N ASN A 256 -14.80 25.42 -20.99
CA ASN A 256 -13.83 25.30 -19.91
C ASN A 256 -12.82 24.18 -20.18
N PHE A 257 -11.54 24.53 -20.22
CA PHE A 257 -10.41 23.61 -20.36
C PHE A 257 -9.55 23.72 -19.09
N ASP A 258 -9.39 22.61 -18.37
CA ASP A 258 -8.75 22.59 -17.05
C ASP A 258 -8.06 21.24 -16.82
N ILE A 259 -6.72 21.26 -16.87
CA ILE A 259 -5.90 20.06 -16.70
C ILE A 259 -5.82 19.64 -15.23
N ALA A 260 -5.77 20.60 -14.30
CA ALA A 260 -5.68 20.32 -12.87
C ALA A 260 -6.96 19.65 -12.33
N ASP A 261 -8.15 20.11 -12.75
CA ASP A 261 -9.43 19.44 -12.40
C ASP A 261 -9.58 18.07 -13.08
N ALA A 262 -9.07 17.90 -14.30
CA ALA A 262 -9.05 16.60 -14.97
C ALA A 262 -8.18 15.58 -14.19
N THR A 263 -6.95 15.97 -13.82
CA THR A 263 -6.04 15.15 -12.99
C THR A 263 -6.63 14.87 -11.61
N LEU A 264 -7.25 15.86 -10.95
CA LEU A 264 -7.94 15.66 -9.67
C LEU A 264 -9.13 14.67 -9.77
N ASP A 265 -9.83 14.61 -10.91
CA ASP A 265 -10.89 13.63 -11.10
C ASP A 265 -10.35 12.21 -11.40
N ALA A 266 -9.15 12.07 -11.97
CA ALA A 266 -8.44 10.80 -12.04
C ALA A 266 -8.06 10.28 -10.63
N CYS A 267 -7.52 11.16 -9.76
CA CYS A 267 -7.19 10.84 -8.36
C CYS A 267 -8.37 10.24 -7.56
N LYS A 268 -9.61 10.57 -7.91
CA LYS A 268 -10.84 10.04 -7.26
C LYS A 268 -11.25 8.65 -7.74
N ARG A 269 -10.66 8.15 -8.83
CA ARG A 269 -11.10 6.95 -9.57
C ARG A 269 -10.07 5.84 -9.57
N MET A 270 -8.81 6.19 -9.43
CA MET A 270 -7.66 5.28 -9.46
C MET A 270 -7.22 4.88 -8.05
N GLY A 271 -6.60 3.72 -7.93
CA GLY A 271 -5.99 3.22 -6.71
C GLY A 271 -4.46 3.23 -6.75
N PHE A 272 -3.86 2.77 -5.66
CA PHE A 272 -2.43 2.57 -5.55
C PHE A 272 -1.92 1.63 -6.67
N GLY A 273 -0.89 2.08 -7.37
CA GLY A 273 -0.22 1.34 -8.43
C GLY A 273 -0.94 1.32 -9.79
N ASP A 274 -2.09 1.98 -9.95
CA ASP A 274 -2.67 2.21 -11.28
C ASP A 274 -1.85 3.28 -12.03
N VAL A 275 -1.86 3.26 -13.37
CA VAL A 275 -1.04 4.15 -14.21
C VAL A 275 -1.90 5.22 -14.89
N LEU A 276 -1.50 6.48 -14.70
CA LEU A 276 -2.10 7.68 -15.28
C LEU A 276 -1.15 8.27 -16.32
N LEU A 277 -1.61 8.38 -17.55
CA LEU A 277 -0.93 9.13 -18.60
C LEU A 277 -1.52 10.54 -18.71
N LEU A 278 -0.65 11.54 -18.76
CA LEU A 278 -1.01 12.94 -18.92
C LEU A 278 -0.39 13.48 -20.22
N GLU A 279 -1.19 13.44 -21.28
CA GLU A 279 -0.84 13.99 -22.59
C GLU A 279 -1.16 15.49 -22.63
N ALA A 280 -0.23 16.28 -22.10
CA ALA A 280 -0.37 17.72 -22.03
C ALA A 280 0.99 18.43 -22.04
N HIS A 281 1.04 19.57 -22.74
CA HIS A 281 2.09 20.58 -22.61
C HIS A 281 1.47 21.97 -22.77
N SER A 282 2.16 23.03 -22.34
CA SER A 282 1.68 24.40 -22.51
C SER A 282 2.83 25.41 -22.51
N SER A 283 2.58 26.62 -23.01
CA SER A 283 3.57 27.71 -22.97
C SER A 283 3.49 28.45 -21.64
N PHE A 284 4.61 28.53 -20.93
CA PHE A 284 4.70 29.07 -19.56
C PHE A 284 5.77 30.15 -19.49
N ASN A 285 5.44 31.33 -18.95
CA ASN A 285 6.36 32.45 -18.71
C ASN A 285 7.31 32.84 -19.88
N GLY A 286 6.88 32.65 -21.13
CA GLY A 286 7.68 32.94 -22.33
C GLY A 286 8.45 31.74 -22.89
N PHE A 287 8.52 30.63 -22.15
CA PHE A 287 8.94 29.32 -22.66
C PHE A 287 7.76 28.66 -23.39
N THR A 288 8.06 27.85 -24.40
CA THR A 288 7.08 27.28 -25.33
C THR A 288 6.88 25.79 -25.04
N LEU A 289 5.62 25.32 -24.99
CA LEU A 289 5.25 23.89 -24.90
C LEU A 289 6.12 23.06 -23.93
N VAL A 290 6.23 23.51 -22.67
CA VAL A 290 6.90 22.80 -21.56
C VAL A 290 5.90 21.85 -20.86
N PRO A 291 6.36 20.94 -19.97
CA PRO A 291 5.46 20.09 -19.16
C PRO A 291 4.44 20.93 -18.38
N VAL A 292 3.26 20.36 -18.14
CA VAL A 292 2.16 21.09 -17.48
C VAL A 292 2.32 21.18 -15.97
N GLU A 293 3.18 20.36 -15.35
CA GLU A 293 3.65 20.61 -13.98
C GLU A 293 4.43 21.95 -13.82
N ALA A 294 4.65 22.71 -14.91
CA ALA A 294 5.06 24.11 -14.85
C ALA A 294 4.03 25.04 -14.18
N PHE A 295 2.75 24.65 -14.16
CA PHE A 295 1.66 25.40 -13.53
C PHE A 295 1.41 24.87 -12.12
N ASP A 296 1.43 25.75 -11.11
CA ASP A 296 1.38 25.35 -9.70
C ASP A 296 0.15 24.50 -9.32
N ASP A 297 -1.00 24.77 -9.92
CA ASP A 297 -2.24 23.99 -9.70
C ASP A 297 -2.14 22.56 -10.26
N THR A 298 -1.55 22.42 -11.44
CA THR A 298 -1.34 21.15 -12.12
C THR A 298 -0.23 20.34 -11.43
N PHE A 299 0.85 20.99 -10.98
CA PHE A 299 1.89 20.41 -10.13
C PHE A 299 1.28 19.79 -8.86
N GLU A 300 0.45 20.54 -8.12
CA GLU A 300 -0.19 20.04 -6.90
C GLU A 300 -1.16 18.88 -7.18
N ALA A 301 -1.88 18.91 -8.31
CA ALA A 301 -2.76 17.81 -8.72
C ALA A 301 -1.97 16.51 -9.04
N ILE A 302 -0.85 16.63 -9.76
CA ILE A 302 0.07 15.52 -10.04
C ILE A 302 0.71 15.01 -8.74
N ARG A 303 1.17 15.93 -7.87
CA ARG A 303 1.79 15.58 -6.58
C ARG A 303 0.82 14.86 -5.65
N LEU A 304 -0.47 15.21 -5.70
CA LEU A 304 -1.54 14.49 -5.01
C LEU A 304 -1.74 13.09 -5.61
N ALA A 305 -1.77 12.94 -6.94
CA ALA A 305 -1.89 11.64 -7.59
C ALA A 305 -0.77 10.68 -7.14
N THR A 306 0.48 11.14 -7.15
CA THR A 306 1.64 10.34 -6.73
C THR A 306 1.64 10.07 -5.22
N ALA A 307 1.14 10.99 -4.39
CA ALA A 307 0.92 10.77 -2.95
C ALA A 307 -0.18 9.74 -2.63
N LEU A 308 -1.15 9.55 -3.53
CA LEU A 308 -2.16 8.49 -3.48
C LEU A 308 -1.63 7.16 -4.03
N GLY A 309 -0.38 7.11 -4.51
CA GLY A 309 0.25 5.93 -5.08
C GLY A 309 -0.03 5.69 -6.56
N ILE A 310 -0.64 6.65 -7.26
CA ILE A 310 -0.90 6.57 -8.70
C ILE A 310 0.41 6.88 -9.45
N ILE A 311 0.80 6.00 -10.36
CA ILE A 311 1.99 6.20 -11.20
C ILE A 311 1.61 7.20 -12.30
N VAL A 312 2.17 8.41 -12.26
CA VAL A 312 1.92 9.44 -13.27
C VAL A 312 3.06 9.47 -14.28
N VAL A 313 2.72 9.39 -15.57
CA VAL A 313 3.62 9.57 -16.70
C VAL A 313 3.18 10.83 -17.45
N GLU A 314 4.09 11.79 -17.62
CA GLU A 314 3.81 13.11 -18.22
C GLU A 314 4.70 13.34 -19.44
N ALA A 315 4.12 13.92 -20.50
CA ALA A 315 4.85 14.29 -21.70
C ALA A 315 5.83 15.45 -21.43
N GLY A 316 7.09 15.31 -21.82
CA GLY A 316 8.16 16.30 -21.61
C GLY A 316 8.00 17.63 -22.34
N GLY A 317 6.99 17.76 -23.21
CA GLY A 317 6.73 18.96 -23.99
C GLY A 317 7.55 19.07 -25.29
N ASN A 318 6.94 19.70 -26.28
CA ASN A 318 7.45 19.81 -27.65
C ASN A 318 8.10 21.19 -27.97
N GLY A 319 8.58 21.90 -26.94
CA GLY A 319 9.19 23.22 -27.09
C GLY A 319 10.67 23.25 -27.50
N GLY A 320 11.40 22.18 -27.25
CA GLY A 320 12.86 22.12 -27.35
C GLY A 320 13.59 22.82 -26.21
N GLU A 321 12.86 23.26 -25.18
CA GLU A 321 13.36 24.06 -24.06
C GLU A 321 14.32 23.25 -23.17
N ASP A 322 15.29 23.92 -22.58
CA ASP A 322 16.08 23.39 -21.46
C ASP A 322 15.30 23.69 -20.17
N LEU A 323 14.73 22.67 -19.54
CA LEU A 323 13.94 22.79 -18.31
C LEU A 323 14.80 23.36 -17.17
N ASP A 324 16.12 23.19 -17.20
CA ASP A 324 17.04 23.77 -16.23
C ASP A 324 17.26 25.28 -16.46
N LEU A 325 16.56 25.88 -17.44
CA LEU A 325 16.45 27.32 -17.63
C LEU A 325 14.99 27.85 -17.49
N VAL A 326 13.98 26.96 -17.42
CA VAL A 326 12.57 27.34 -17.32
C VAL A 326 12.29 27.92 -15.92
N THR A 327 11.86 29.18 -15.89
CA THR A 327 11.64 29.92 -14.64
C THR A 327 10.22 30.45 -14.54
N ASN A 328 9.70 30.58 -13.31
CA ASN A 328 8.46 31.31 -13.05
C ASN A 328 8.68 32.85 -13.14
N PRO A 329 7.63 33.70 -13.12
CA PRO A 329 7.78 35.16 -13.16
C PRO A 329 8.59 35.76 -12.00
N GLY A 330 8.84 35.00 -10.93
CA GLY A 330 9.73 35.36 -9.82
C GLY A 330 11.20 35.01 -10.04
N GLY A 331 11.55 34.36 -11.16
CA GLY A 331 12.91 33.92 -11.48
C GLY A 331 13.34 32.62 -10.80
N GLN A 332 12.41 31.87 -10.20
CA GLN A 332 12.67 30.57 -9.59
C GLN A 332 12.65 29.48 -10.65
N ASN A 333 13.67 28.61 -10.68
CA ASN A 333 13.62 27.38 -11.46
C ASN A 333 13.22 26.22 -10.56
N PHE A 334 11.98 25.77 -10.72
CA PHE A 334 11.41 24.67 -9.96
C PHE A 334 11.61 23.30 -10.65
N PHE A 335 12.16 23.26 -11.86
CA PHE A 335 12.48 22.05 -12.62
C PHE A 335 13.94 21.59 -12.43
N ASP A 336 14.91 22.50 -12.32
CA ASP A 336 16.34 22.16 -12.12
C ASP A 336 16.55 21.48 -10.75
N PRO A 337 16.94 20.19 -10.69
CA PRO A 337 17.16 19.48 -9.42
C PRO A 337 18.31 20.04 -8.57
N SER A 338 19.12 20.96 -9.09
CA SER A 338 20.18 21.66 -8.37
C SER A 338 19.79 23.03 -7.82
N ASP A 339 18.63 23.57 -8.20
CA ASP A 339 18.12 24.86 -7.70
C ASP A 339 17.41 24.70 -6.34
N PRO A 340 17.61 25.62 -5.36
CA PRO A 340 16.91 25.57 -4.07
C PRO A 340 15.38 25.67 -4.12
N SER A 341 14.81 26.04 -5.27
CA SER A 341 13.36 26.10 -5.52
C SER A 341 12.80 24.91 -6.28
N PHE A 342 13.62 23.88 -6.56
CA PHE A 342 13.20 22.61 -7.13
C PHE A 342 12.01 22.00 -6.39
N ARG A 343 11.08 21.40 -7.16
CA ARG A 343 9.95 20.64 -6.61
C ARG A 343 9.79 19.33 -7.40
N ASP A 344 9.76 18.22 -6.68
CA ASP A 344 9.49 16.90 -7.25
C ASP A 344 8.00 16.55 -7.10
N SER A 345 7.28 16.46 -8.22
CA SER A 345 5.88 16.02 -8.26
C SER A 345 5.73 14.51 -8.05
N GLY A 346 6.82 13.75 -8.18
CA GLY A 346 6.83 12.28 -8.22
C GLY A 346 6.48 11.68 -9.59
N ALA A 347 6.09 12.48 -10.59
CA ALA A 347 5.79 11.99 -11.93
C ALA A 347 7.07 11.59 -12.69
N ILE A 348 6.88 10.74 -13.70
CA ILE A 348 7.88 10.33 -14.69
C ILE A 348 7.73 11.23 -15.92
N ILE A 349 8.64 12.16 -16.15
CA ILE A 349 8.60 13.05 -17.33
C ILE A 349 9.37 12.44 -18.48
N VAL A 350 8.75 12.40 -19.66
CA VAL A 350 9.22 11.63 -20.81
C VAL A 350 9.65 12.53 -21.98
N GLY A 351 10.93 12.47 -22.33
CA GLY A 351 11.48 13.07 -23.54
C GLY A 351 11.27 12.22 -24.80
N ALA A 352 11.45 12.84 -25.97
CA ALA A 352 11.29 12.21 -27.28
C ALA A 352 12.63 12.09 -28.03
N ALA A 353 12.94 10.88 -28.51
CA ALA A 353 14.14 10.58 -29.26
C ALA A 353 13.85 9.99 -30.65
N SER A 354 14.85 9.98 -31.54
CA SER A 354 14.75 9.38 -32.87
C SER A 354 14.44 7.89 -32.79
N SER A 355 13.67 7.35 -33.74
CA SER A 355 13.28 5.93 -33.72
C SER A 355 14.46 4.97 -33.96
N VAL A 356 15.49 5.42 -34.69
CA VAL A 356 16.65 4.60 -35.02
C VAL A 356 17.70 4.68 -33.90
N ALA A 357 18.14 3.53 -33.41
CA ALA A 357 19.26 3.42 -32.47
C ALA A 357 20.61 3.75 -33.15
N PRO A 358 21.55 4.44 -32.47
CA PRO A 358 21.42 5.03 -31.14
C PRO A 358 20.50 6.26 -31.14
N HIS A 359 19.54 6.29 -30.22
CA HIS A 359 18.46 7.28 -30.20
C HIS A 359 18.98 8.66 -29.77
N ALA A 360 18.93 9.66 -30.64
CA ALA A 360 19.29 11.04 -30.33
C ALA A 360 18.04 11.85 -29.95
N ARG A 361 18.18 12.89 -29.11
CA ARG A 361 17.05 13.77 -28.79
C ARG A 361 16.50 14.42 -30.06
N LEU A 362 15.19 14.36 -30.26
CA LEU A 362 14.53 15.11 -31.32
C LEU A 362 14.49 16.60 -30.96
N GLY A 363 14.77 17.49 -31.91
CA GLY A 363 15.01 18.91 -31.63
C GLY A 363 13.86 19.64 -30.92
N PHE A 364 12.62 19.14 -31.04
CA PHE A 364 11.44 19.66 -30.33
C PHE A 364 11.28 19.11 -28.91
N SER A 365 11.91 17.99 -28.53
CA SER A 365 11.79 17.46 -27.18
C SER A 365 12.45 18.42 -26.21
N SER A 366 11.75 18.83 -25.15
CA SER A 366 12.42 19.45 -24.01
C SER A 366 13.46 18.50 -23.40
N HIS A 367 14.37 19.07 -22.62
CA HIS A 367 15.52 18.39 -22.03
C HIS A 367 15.94 19.08 -20.72
N GLY A 368 16.71 18.40 -19.86
CA GLY A 368 17.14 18.97 -18.58
C GLY A 368 17.35 17.88 -17.52
N GLY A 369 17.72 18.27 -16.30
CA GLY A 369 17.87 17.37 -15.16
C GLY A 369 16.55 16.73 -14.69
N ARG A 370 15.40 17.33 -15.03
CA ARG A 370 14.06 16.82 -14.69
C ARG A 370 13.58 15.64 -15.54
N ILE A 371 14.03 15.51 -16.80
CA ILE A 371 13.53 14.46 -17.70
C ILE A 371 14.03 13.09 -17.21
N ASP A 372 13.09 12.23 -16.85
CA ASP A 372 13.34 10.93 -16.22
C ASP A 372 13.71 9.85 -17.25
N CYS A 373 12.90 9.76 -18.31
CA CYS A 373 12.99 8.74 -19.34
C CYS A 373 12.84 9.35 -20.74
N TYR A 374 13.16 8.58 -21.78
CA TYR A 374 12.74 8.86 -23.14
C TYR A 374 12.13 7.64 -23.82
N GLY A 375 11.28 7.90 -24.82
CA GLY A 375 10.79 6.90 -25.76
C GLY A 375 11.01 7.33 -27.21
N TRP A 376 10.56 6.52 -28.17
CA TRP A 376 10.48 6.95 -29.56
C TRP A 376 9.54 8.16 -29.67
N GLY A 377 9.97 9.20 -30.39
CA GLY A 377 9.17 10.39 -30.66
C GLY A 377 8.88 10.64 -32.14
N GLU A 378 9.12 9.64 -32.99
CA GLU A 378 8.89 9.66 -34.44
C GLU A 378 8.66 8.24 -34.98
N ASN A 379 8.11 8.13 -36.20
CA ASN A 379 7.91 6.87 -36.93
C ASN A 379 7.13 5.80 -36.16
N ILE A 380 6.22 6.22 -35.28
CA ILE A 380 5.42 5.32 -34.46
C ILE A 380 4.24 4.81 -35.29
N ASP A 381 4.13 3.48 -35.37
CA ASP A 381 2.98 2.79 -35.95
C ASP A 381 1.92 2.48 -34.88
N THR A 382 0.69 2.92 -35.10
CA THR A 382 -0.41 2.87 -34.12
C THR A 382 -1.78 3.16 -34.78
N THR A 383 -2.87 3.03 -34.03
CA THR A 383 -4.25 3.36 -34.41
C THR A 383 -4.46 4.86 -34.67
N GLY A 384 -5.57 5.21 -35.34
CA GLY A 384 -5.96 6.59 -35.65
C GLY A 384 -5.49 7.11 -37.03
N ASP A 385 -6.23 8.09 -37.56
CA ASP A 385 -6.02 8.75 -38.86
C ASP A 385 -5.29 10.11 -38.78
N GLY A 386 -4.43 10.29 -37.77
CA GLY A 386 -3.63 11.50 -37.55
C GLY A 386 -4.13 12.32 -36.37
N TRP A 387 -4.01 13.66 -36.42
CA TRP A 387 -4.25 14.52 -35.24
C TRP A 387 -5.73 14.63 -34.85
N THR A 388 -6.61 15.06 -35.77
CA THR A 388 -8.03 15.35 -35.50
C THR A 388 -8.97 14.43 -36.27
N GLY A 389 -8.48 13.26 -36.67
CA GLY A 389 -9.27 12.25 -37.36
C GLY A 389 -10.22 11.52 -36.40
N THR A 390 -11.24 10.86 -36.93
CA THR A 390 -12.26 10.14 -36.14
C THR A 390 -12.58 8.77 -36.75
N SER A 391 -11.65 8.22 -37.55
CA SER A 391 -11.84 6.92 -38.19
C SER A 391 -11.77 5.80 -37.17
N THR A 392 -12.70 4.85 -37.27
CA THR A 392 -12.77 3.65 -36.41
C THR A 392 -11.95 2.48 -36.92
N THR A 393 -11.29 2.62 -38.08
CA THR A 393 -10.58 1.53 -38.79
C THR A 393 -9.34 2.05 -39.52
N ALA A 394 -8.64 3.04 -38.96
CA ALA A 394 -7.50 3.67 -39.61
C ALA A 394 -6.30 3.72 -38.68
N TYR A 395 -5.13 3.78 -39.31
CA TYR A 395 -3.86 3.57 -38.67
C TYR A 395 -2.82 4.49 -39.30
N THR A 396 -1.83 4.87 -38.52
CA THR A 396 -0.74 5.77 -38.92
C THR A 396 0.61 5.09 -38.74
N THR A 397 1.59 5.45 -39.58
CA THR A 397 3.00 5.04 -39.46
C THR A 397 3.89 6.19 -38.96
N SER A 398 3.29 7.36 -38.67
CA SER A 398 4.00 8.64 -38.54
C SER A 398 3.55 9.43 -37.32
N PHE A 399 3.06 8.75 -36.28
CA PHE A 399 2.80 9.41 -35.01
C PHE A 399 4.14 9.83 -34.37
N ASN A 400 4.16 10.97 -33.69
CA ASN A 400 5.38 11.67 -33.28
C ASN A 400 5.09 12.73 -32.20
N GLY A 401 6.14 13.16 -31.50
CA GLY A 401 6.08 14.09 -30.36
C GLY A 401 6.52 13.44 -29.05
N THR A 402 6.64 14.22 -27.97
CA THR A 402 6.72 13.64 -26.61
C THR A 402 5.49 12.79 -26.30
N SER A 403 4.34 13.12 -26.90
CA SER A 403 3.11 12.32 -26.86
C SER A 403 3.15 10.99 -27.62
N GLY A 404 4.20 10.74 -28.40
CA GLY A 404 4.56 9.40 -28.87
C GLY A 404 5.45 8.65 -27.87
N ALA A 405 6.24 9.37 -27.08
CA ALA A 405 7.18 8.77 -26.14
C ALA A 405 6.54 8.41 -24.79
N SER A 406 5.67 9.26 -24.23
CA SER A 406 4.99 9.03 -22.96
C SER A 406 4.03 7.82 -22.93
N PRO A 407 3.32 7.45 -24.02
CA PRO A 407 2.58 6.19 -24.09
C PRO A 407 3.49 4.97 -24.04
N ILE A 408 4.67 5.02 -24.66
CA ILE A 408 5.65 3.91 -24.63
C ILE A 408 6.13 3.66 -23.19
N ILE A 409 6.44 4.72 -22.45
CA ILE A 409 6.82 4.63 -21.03
C ILE A 409 5.64 4.21 -20.14
N SER A 410 4.41 4.62 -20.48
CA SER A 410 3.20 4.17 -19.78
C SER A 410 2.95 2.68 -19.94
N GLY A 411 3.09 2.16 -21.16
CA GLY A 411 3.07 0.72 -21.44
C GLY A 411 4.15 -0.04 -20.68
N ALA A 412 5.38 0.49 -20.65
CA ALA A 412 6.47 -0.08 -19.85
C ALA A 412 6.13 -0.11 -18.35
N ALA A 413 5.54 0.96 -17.80
CA ALA A 413 5.11 1.03 -16.40
C ALA A 413 4.00 0.02 -16.08
N LEU A 414 2.99 -0.12 -16.94
CA LEU A 414 1.91 -1.10 -16.81
C LEU A 414 2.46 -2.54 -16.88
N SER A 415 3.35 -2.81 -17.83
CA SER A 415 4.01 -4.10 -18.01
C SER A 415 4.85 -4.48 -16.78
N VAL A 416 5.66 -3.55 -16.26
CA VAL A 416 6.42 -3.73 -15.02
C VAL A 416 5.48 -4.00 -13.85
N GLN A 417 4.40 -3.21 -13.69
CA GLN A 417 3.49 -3.36 -12.56
C GLN A 417 2.78 -4.71 -12.57
N GLY A 418 2.32 -5.18 -13.74
CA GLY A 418 1.65 -6.47 -13.87
C GLY A 418 2.58 -7.65 -13.59
N MET A 419 3.84 -7.59 -14.04
CA MET A 419 4.85 -8.60 -13.68
C MET A 419 5.16 -8.62 -12.18
N VAL A 420 5.32 -7.45 -11.53
CA VAL A 420 5.55 -7.38 -10.07
C VAL A 420 4.35 -7.92 -9.29
N GLU A 421 3.12 -7.52 -9.64
CA GLU A 421 1.90 -7.98 -9.00
C GLU A 421 1.70 -9.50 -9.19
N SER A 422 1.98 -10.03 -10.38
CA SER A 422 1.89 -11.48 -10.63
C SER A 422 2.99 -12.29 -9.95
N ALA A 423 4.18 -11.72 -9.72
CA ALA A 423 5.30 -12.42 -9.08
C ALA A 423 5.23 -12.38 -7.55
N THR A 424 4.78 -11.26 -6.97
CA THR A 424 4.88 -10.97 -5.53
C THR A 424 3.53 -10.87 -4.82
N GLY A 425 2.44 -10.57 -5.54
CA GLY A 425 1.16 -10.16 -4.95
C GLY A 425 1.09 -8.70 -4.49
N SER A 426 2.21 -7.95 -4.61
CA SER A 426 2.33 -6.54 -4.23
C SER A 426 2.45 -5.64 -5.47
N ARG A 427 2.16 -4.34 -5.30
CA ARG A 427 2.32 -3.32 -6.35
C ARG A 427 3.43 -2.35 -6.00
N LEU A 428 4.13 -1.80 -7.01
CA LEU A 428 5.09 -0.72 -6.84
C LEU A 428 4.38 0.62 -6.62
N SER A 429 4.94 1.42 -5.71
CA SER A 429 4.64 2.85 -5.58
C SER A 429 5.24 3.66 -6.76
N PRO A 430 4.79 4.92 -6.98
CA PRO A 430 5.33 5.78 -8.03
C PRO A 430 6.84 6.01 -7.91
N ARG A 431 7.36 6.15 -6.68
CA ARG A 431 8.80 6.29 -6.43
C ARG A 431 9.58 5.04 -6.83
N GLN A 432 9.07 3.85 -6.47
CA GLN A 432 9.69 2.57 -6.85
C GLN A 432 9.64 2.39 -8.38
N MET A 433 8.49 2.62 -9.01
CA MET A 433 8.31 2.52 -10.47
C MET A 433 9.26 3.47 -11.24
N ARG A 434 9.29 4.76 -10.88
CA ARG A 434 10.21 5.73 -11.49
C ARG A 434 11.66 5.26 -11.36
N ALA A 435 12.07 4.84 -10.16
CA ALA A 435 13.44 4.37 -9.92
C ALA A 435 13.75 2.99 -10.53
N VAL A 436 12.78 2.27 -11.09
CA VAL A 436 12.98 1.09 -11.94
C VAL A 436 13.20 1.52 -13.40
N LEU A 437 12.32 2.37 -13.93
CA LEU A 437 12.36 2.81 -15.33
C LEU A 437 13.53 3.77 -15.64
N THR A 438 13.98 4.57 -14.67
CA THR A 438 15.14 5.49 -14.84
C THR A 438 16.51 4.85 -14.60
N ASN A 439 16.59 3.55 -14.26
CA ASN A 439 17.86 2.91 -13.93
C ASN A 439 18.76 2.74 -15.18
N PRO A 440 19.91 3.43 -15.30
CA PRO A 440 20.75 3.38 -16.50
C PRO A 440 21.49 2.05 -16.69
N VAL A 441 21.45 1.13 -15.72
CA VAL A 441 22.00 -0.23 -15.85
C VAL A 441 21.06 -1.14 -16.64
N THR A 442 19.74 -0.92 -16.53
CA THR A 442 18.68 -1.75 -17.11
C THR A 442 17.93 -1.04 -18.24
N SER A 443 18.53 -0.02 -18.84
CA SER A 443 17.89 0.87 -19.81
C SER A 443 18.85 1.28 -20.93
N THR A 444 18.32 1.56 -22.10
CA THR A 444 19.05 2.06 -23.27
C THR A 444 19.40 3.54 -23.05
N ALA A 445 20.70 3.86 -23.12
CA ALA A 445 21.17 5.23 -23.10
C ALA A 445 20.94 5.93 -24.46
N SER A 446 20.70 7.24 -24.44
CA SER A 446 20.62 8.04 -25.67
C SER A 446 21.98 8.13 -26.37
N ALA A 447 22.00 8.62 -27.62
CA ALA A 447 23.18 8.70 -28.46
C ALA A 447 24.31 9.55 -27.87
N ASN A 448 23.97 10.59 -27.11
CA ASN A 448 24.92 11.44 -26.39
C ASN A 448 24.27 11.99 -25.10
N PRO A 449 24.23 11.22 -24.00
CA PRO A 449 23.43 11.58 -22.81
C PRO A 449 23.80 12.93 -22.17
N ALA A 450 25.07 13.35 -22.30
CA ALA A 450 25.55 14.64 -21.81
C ALA A 450 25.06 15.85 -22.62
N VAL A 451 24.52 15.64 -23.84
CA VAL A 451 23.97 16.67 -24.72
C VAL A 451 22.47 16.50 -24.91
N ASP A 452 21.98 15.26 -25.03
CA ASP A 452 20.57 14.95 -25.18
C ASP A 452 19.78 15.34 -23.91
N ARG A 453 20.25 14.95 -22.72
CA ARG A 453 19.66 15.28 -21.41
C ARG A 453 18.15 14.91 -21.30
N ILE A 454 17.81 13.69 -21.70
CA ILE A 454 16.43 13.13 -21.71
C ILE A 454 16.32 11.79 -20.96
N GLY A 455 17.17 11.55 -19.95
CA GLY A 455 17.16 10.30 -19.20
C GLY A 455 17.54 9.08 -20.06
N VAL A 456 16.83 7.96 -19.86
CA VAL A 456 17.06 6.66 -20.50
C VAL A 456 15.75 6.02 -20.99
N MET A 457 15.82 5.11 -21.97
CA MET A 457 14.68 4.33 -22.43
C MET A 457 14.67 2.94 -21.76
N PRO A 458 13.63 2.56 -21.00
CA PRO A 458 13.57 1.28 -20.28
C PRO A 458 13.75 0.07 -21.21
N ASN A 459 14.48 -0.94 -20.77
CA ASN A 459 14.56 -2.26 -21.41
C ASN A 459 13.91 -3.29 -20.48
N LEU A 460 12.71 -3.75 -20.83
CA LEU A 460 11.91 -4.64 -19.99
C LEU A 460 12.63 -5.97 -19.72
N ARG A 461 13.31 -6.58 -20.71
CA ARG A 461 14.14 -7.77 -20.48
C ARG A 461 15.25 -7.49 -19.48
N ALA A 462 16.00 -6.39 -19.63
CA ALA A 462 17.09 -6.08 -18.70
C ALA A 462 16.59 -5.81 -17.27
N ILE A 463 15.41 -5.20 -17.10
CA ILE A 463 14.79 -5.03 -15.78
C ILE A 463 14.42 -6.42 -15.19
N VAL A 464 13.94 -7.36 -16.01
CA VAL A 464 13.64 -8.76 -15.58
C VAL A 464 14.91 -9.50 -15.19
N GLU A 465 15.95 -9.47 -16.03
CA GLU A 465 17.17 -10.25 -15.88
C GLU A 465 18.12 -9.68 -14.80
N ASP A 466 18.12 -8.37 -14.55
CA ASP A 466 18.80 -7.73 -13.39
C ASP A 466 18.08 -8.01 -12.06
N GLY A 467 16.90 -8.65 -12.11
CA GLY A 467 16.12 -9.05 -10.94
C GLY A 467 15.39 -7.90 -10.25
N GLN A 468 15.33 -6.70 -10.83
CA GLN A 468 14.69 -5.51 -10.23
C GLN A 468 13.23 -5.76 -9.79
N PHE A 469 12.53 -6.66 -10.47
CA PHE A 469 11.19 -7.15 -10.12
C PHE A 469 11.07 -7.80 -8.74
N ASN A 470 12.19 -8.25 -8.19
CA ASN A 470 12.25 -9.14 -7.03
C ASN A 470 13.41 -8.76 -6.09
N MET A 471 13.92 -7.52 -6.15
CA MET A 471 15.22 -7.15 -5.54
C MET A 471 15.23 -5.78 -4.83
N ARG A 472 14.08 -5.29 -4.36
CA ARG A 472 14.02 -4.15 -3.45
C ARG A 472 13.32 -4.53 -2.15
N PRO A 473 13.85 -4.14 -0.98
CA PRO A 473 13.12 -4.29 0.26
C PRO A 473 11.98 -3.27 0.30
N ASP A 474 10.96 -3.58 1.08
CA ASP A 474 9.85 -2.69 1.43
C ASP A 474 9.64 -2.89 2.93
N ILE A 475 10.28 -2.03 3.71
CA ILE A 475 10.47 -2.23 5.15
C ILE A 475 9.44 -1.47 5.95
N TYR A 476 8.83 -2.15 6.92
CA TYR A 476 7.77 -1.56 7.71
C TYR A 476 7.86 -1.89 9.19
N LEU A 477 7.33 -0.97 10.00
CA LEU A 477 6.88 -1.25 11.36
C LEU A 477 5.36 -1.34 11.34
N ARG A 478 4.76 -1.99 12.34
CA ARG A 478 3.31 -1.96 12.49
C ARG A 478 2.85 -0.77 13.32
N ASP A 479 1.75 -0.15 12.91
CA ASP A 479 0.98 0.80 13.72
C ASP A 479 0.06 0.10 14.73
N PHE A 480 -0.37 -1.14 14.44
CA PHE A 480 -1.15 -1.98 15.36
C PHE A 480 -0.94 -3.48 15.10
N VAL A 481 -1.33 -4.33 16.05
CA VAL A 481 -1.25 -5.80 15.88
C VAL A 481 -2.20 -6.27 14.78
N GLY A 482 -1.65 -6.81 13.70
CA GLY A 482 -2.38 -7.24 12.50
C GLY A 482 -2.22 -6.31 11.29
N ASP A 483 -1.46 -5.23 11.43
CA ASP A 483 -0.99 -4.40 10.33
C ASP A 483 0.06 -5.16 9.48
N ALA A 484 0.00 -4.96 8.16
CA ALA A 484 0.83 -5.57 7.13
C ALA A 484 1.66 -4.53 6.33
N GLY A 485 1.70 -3.27 6.78
CA GLY A 485 2.39 -2.19 6.09
C GLY A 485 1.58 -1.63 4.90
N ASP A 486 0.27 -1.84 4.89
CA ASP A 486 -0.64 -1.24 3.90
C ASP A 486 -1.28 0.05 4.44
N PRO A 487 -1.49 1.08 3.60
CA PRO A 487 -2.15 2.33 4.01
C PRO A 487 -3.52 2.09 4.67
N HIS A 488 -3.73 2.65 5.85
CA HIS A 488 -4.95 2.39 6.62
C HIS A 488 -5.57 3.61 7.29
N ALA A 489 -6.90 3.61 7.39
CA ALA A 489 -7.68 4.56 8.20
C ALA A 489 -7.68 4.21 9.71
N GLY A 490 -6.88 3.20 10.12
CA GLY A 490 -6.75 2.73 11.49
C GLY A 490 -6.07 3.72 12.44
N ALA A 491 -5.79 3.24 13.66
CA ALA A 491 -5.16 4.02 14.72
C ALA A 491 -3.63 3.98 14.58
N ILE A 492 -3.03 5.13 14.30
CA ILE A 492 -1.59 5.30 14.02
C ILE A 492 -0.71 5.43 15.28
N SER A 493 -1.30 5.44 16.48
CA SER A 493 -0.58 5.75 17.74
C SER A 493 -0.49 4.58 18.72
N ALA A 494 -0.53 3.34 18.21
CA ALA A 494 -0.65 2.13 19.02
C ALA A 494 0.48 1.11 18.81
N SER A 495 1.56 1.48 18.10
CA SER A 495 2.56 0.54 17.57
C SER A 495 2.99 -0.53 18.57
N PRO A 496 2.94 -1.82 18.23
CA PRO A 496 3.53 -2.87 19.06
C PRO A 496 5.05 -2.96 18.89
N ASP A 497 5.64 -2.23 17.93
CA ASP A 497 6.99 -2.47 17.40
C ASP A 497 8.06 -1.49 17.89
N VAL A 498 7.72 -0.58 18.80
CA VAL A 498 8.68 0.20 19.59
C VAL A 498 8.55 -0.20 21.07
N ILE A 499 9.60 -0.80 21.63
CA ILE A 499 9.56 -1.49 22.92
C ILE A 499 10.57 -0.87 23.88
N LEU A 500 10.08 -0.17 24.89
CA LEU A 500 10.90 0.37 25.99
C LEU A 500 11.07 -0.67 27.11
N VAL A 501 12.26 -0.80 27.69
CA VAL A 501 12.55 -1.65 28.85
C VAL A 501 13.57 -1.00 29.80
N PRO A 502 13.50 -1.22 31.12
CA PRO A 502 14.45 -0.66 32.09
C PRO A 502 15.76 -1.46 32.20
N MET A 503 15.87 -2.60 31.50
CA MET A 503 17.06 -3.45 31.51
C MET A 503 17.24 -4.16 30.17
N THR A 504 18.49 -4.44 29.80
CA THR A 504 18.82 -5.10 28.54
C THR A 504 18.49 -6.61 28.55
N VAL A 505 18.09 -7.12 27.39
CA VAL A 505 17.97 -8.56 27.11
C VAL A 505 19.18 -9.08 26.34
N VAL A 506 19.54 -10.36 26.52
CA VAL A 506 20.71 -10.98 25.87
C VAL A 506 20.54 -11.11 24.35
N ASN A 507 19.31 -11.34 23.90
CA ASN A 507 18.98 -11.55 22.50
C ASN A 507 17.61 -10.92 22.21
N ALA A 508 17.60 -9.83 21.45
CA ALA A 508 16.41 -9.09 21.07
C ALA A 508 15.41 -9.96 20.29
N GLN A 509 15.89 -10.75 19.32
CA GLN A 509 15.05 -11.64 18.53
C GLN A 509 14.32 -12.67 19.40
N ALA A 510 15.03 -13.33 20.30
CA ALA A 510 14.44 -14.32 21.21
C ALA A 510 13.50 -13.72 22.25
N ALA A 511 13.66 -12.44 22.61
CA ALA A 511 12.83 -11.75 23.59
C ALA A 511 11.57 -11.10 22.98
N PHE A 512 11.66 -10.60 21.75
CA PHE A 512 10.66 -9.69 21.15
C PHE A 512 10.27 -10.01 19.70
N GLY A 513 11.12 -10.71 18.94
CA GLY A 513 10.89 -11.04 17.53
C GLY A 513 10.02 -12.29 17.32
N ALA A 514 9.99 -12.80 16.10
CA ALA A 514 9.27 -14.04 15.76
C ALA A 514 9.72 -15.25 16.60
N GLY A 515 8.76 -15.95 17.21
CA GLY A 515 8.98 -17.10 18.10
C GLY A 515 9.16 -16.74 19.59
N SER A 516 9.06 -15.46 19.96
CA SER A 516 9.14 -14.99 21.34
C SER A 516 7.87 -15.19 22.17
N GLY A 517 6.70 -15.33 21.52
CA GLY A 517 5.39 -15.28 22.18
C GLY A 517 4.92 -13.86 22.53
N THR A 518 5.61 -12.83 22.02
CA THR A 518 5.29 -11.41 22.23
C THR A 518 4.99 -10.63 20.94
N GLU A 519 4.96 -11.33 19.80
CA GLU A 519 4.81 -10.78 18.44
C GLU A 519 3.53 -9.95 18.31
N ASN A 520 2.46 -10.44 18.93
CA ASN A 520 1.11 -9.87 18.89
C ASN A 520 0.68 -9.24 20.23
N GLN A 521 1.64 -8.96 21.11
CA GLN A 521 1.38 -8.24 22.37
C GLN A 521 1.36 -6.73 22.12
N ASN A 522 0.17 -6.17 21.89
CA ASN A 522 0.00 -4.73 21.64
C ASN A 522 0.42 -3.83 22.83
N ASN A 523 0.65 -4.42 24.00
CA ASN A 523 1.01 -3.80 25.27
C ASN A 523 2.46 -4.11 25.71
N LEU A 524 3.28 -4.68 24.82
CA LEU A 524 4.69 -4.94 25.08
C LEU A 524 5.43 -3.61 25.35
N GLY A 525 6.33 -3.63 26.35
CA GLY A 525 7.08 -2.46 26.80
C GLY A 525 6.74 -1.98 28.22
N HIS A 526 7.69 -1.24 28.79
CA HIS A 526 7.70 -0.75 30.16
C HIS A 526 7.54 0.76 30.22
N GLU A 527 7.18 1.26 31.39
CA GLU A 527 7.40 2.66 31.74
C GLU A 527 8.91 2.94 31.89
N ALA A 528 9.35 4.13 31.50
CA ALA A 528 10.71 4.57 31.73
C ALA A 528 10.93 4.71 33.25
N GLU A 529 12.04 4.16 33.74
CA GLU A 529 12.48 4.31 35.12
C GLU A 529 13.38 5.54 35.26
N ASP A 530 12.96 6.48 36.10
CA ASP A 530 13.70 7.70 36.43
C ASP A 530 15.01 7.38 37.18
N GLY A 531 16.06 8.16 36.91
CA GLY A 531 17.37 8.01 37.55
C GLY A 531 18.24 6.85 37.04
N GLN A 532 17.84 6.12 35.99
CA GLN A 532 18.70 5.14 35.30
C GLN A 532 18.55 5.18 33.78
N ASP A 533 19.51 4.57 33.07
CA ASP A 533 19.42 4.39 31.62
C ASP A 533 18.28 3.41 31.29
N ASN A 534 17.55 3.72 30.23
CA ASN A 534 16.49 2.85 29.70
C ASN A 534 16.84 2.42 28.28
N PHE A 535 16.23 1.35 27.79
CA PHE A 535 16.63 0.69 26.55
C PHE A 535 15.44 0.52 25.61
N ILE A 536 15.61 0.94 24.36
CA ILE A 536 14.58 0.87 23.32
C ILE A 536 14.97 -0.22 22.32
N TYR A 537 14.04 -1.10 22.03
CA TYR A 537 14.12 -2.11 20.98
C TYR A 537 13.09 -1.78 19.91
N VAL A 538 13.44 -2.02 18.65
CA VAL A 538 12.57 -1.77 17.49
C VAL A 538 12.34 -3.09 16.77
N ARG A 539 11.12 -3.32 16.29
CA ARG A 539 10.81 -4.45 15.41
C ARG A 539 10.49 -3.96 14.01
N ALA A 540 10.89 -4.72 13.01
CA ALA A 540 10.63 -4.43 11.61
C ALA A 540 10.37 -5.73 10.85
N MET A 541 9.69 -5.59 9.72
CA MET A 541 9.41 -6.63 8.74
C MET A 541 9.72 -6.10 7.34
N ASN A 542 9.71 -6.99 6.36
CA ASN A 542 10.03 -6.68 4.98
C ASN A 542 9.09 -7.45 4.05
N ARG A 543 8.21 -6.69 3.37
CA ARG A 543 7.26 -7.19 2.37
C ARG A 543 7.79 -7.09 0.93
N GLY A 544 9.03 -6.63 0.78
CA GLY A 544 9.72 -6.49 -0.50
C GLY A 544 10.33 -7.81 -0.99
N GLY A 545 10.91 -7.76 -2.19
CA GLY A 545 11.48 -8.92 -2.89
C GLY A 545 12.90 -9.31 -2.47
N SER A 546 13.67 -8.41 -1.84
CA SER A 546 15.02 -8.70 -1.30
C SER A 546 15.13 -8.41 0.19
N ASP A 547 16.02 -9.14 0.84
CA ASP A 547 16.44 -8.88 2.23
C ASP A 547 17.00 -7.45 2.39
N ALA A 548 16.68 -6.78 3.50
CA ALA A 548 16.95 -5.35 3.70
C ALA A 548 18.23 -5.07 4.52
N ALA A 549 19.34 -5.71 4.14
CA ALA A 549 20.61 -5.58 4.84
C ALA A 549 21.09 -4.12 4.91
N GLY A 550 21.43 -3.65 6.12
CA GLY A 550 21.85 -2.27 6.37
C GLY A 550 20.71 -1.29 6.67
N SER A 551 19.48 -1.77 6.83
CA SER A 551 18.36 -0.95 7.29
C SER A 551 18.62 -0.33 8.67
N THR A 552 18.02 0.84 8.92
CA THR A 552 18.14 1.57 10.18
C THR A 552 16.78 1.99 10.72
N ALA A 553 16.67 2.18 12.03
CA ALA A 553 15.51 2.79 12.68
C ALA A 553 15.96 4.03 13.46
N GLN A 554 15.49 5.22 13.07
CA GLN A 554 15.68 6.45 13.82
C GLN A 554 14.53 6.61 14.82
N VAL A 555 14.84 6.84 16.10
CA VAL A 555 13.85 6.96 17.17
C VAL A 555 13.89 8.35 17.80
N PHE A 556 12.71 8.93 17.97
CA PHE A 556 12.46 10.22 18.62
C PHE A 556 11.51 10.02 19.80
N TRP A 557 11.56 10.88 20.81
CA TRP A 557 10.45 11.08 21.75
C TRP A 557 9.76 12.42 21.53
N SER A 558 8.51 12.53 21.96
CA SER A 558 7.72 13.75 21.93
C SER A 558 6.89 13.88 23.22
N PRO A 559 6.65 15.11 23.72
CA PRO A 559 5.68 15.39 24.77
C PRO A 559 4.31 14.74 24.52
N PRO A 560 3.52 14.46 25.59
CA PRO A 560 2.21 13.83 25.44
C PRO A 560 1.30 14.77 24.66
N SER A 561 0.96 14.40 23.44
CA SER A 561 0.13 15.20 22.57
C SER A 561 -0.78 14.29 21.78
N THR A 562 -2.03 14.69 21.60
CA THR A 562 -2.94 14.01 20.67
C THR A 562 -2.49 14.14 19.22
N LEU A 563 -1.49 14.99 18.93
CA LEU A 563 -0.77 15.07 17.66
C LEU A 563 0.71 15.33 17.95
N VAL A 564 1.59 14.37 17.68
CA VAL A 564 3.04 14.57 17.81
C VAL A 564 3.60 15.05 16.48
N THR A 565 3.48 16.35 16.23
CA THR A 565 4.01 16.99 15.03
C THR A 565 5.54 17.08 15.08
N PRO A 566 6.24 17.16 13.94
CA PRO A 566 7.70 17.08 13.89
C PRO A 566 8.44 18.14 14.71
N ASP A 567 7.84 19.31 14.92
CA ASP A 567 8.34 20.38 15.79
C ASP A 567 8.37 20.02 17.29
N LEU A 568 7.75 18.90 17.68
CA LEU A 568 7.73 18.36 19.04
C LEU A 568 8.70 17.18 19.25
N TRP A 569 9.38 16.72 18.19
CA TRP A 569 10.24 15.54 18.23
C TRP A 569 11.65 15.87 18.73
N THR A 570 12.12 15.10 19.70
CA THR A 570 13.49 15.12 20.21
C THR A 570 14.15 13.78 19.85
N ALA A 571 15.21 13.81 19.04
CA ALA A 571 15.91 12.61 18.62
C ALA A 571 16.58 11.91 19.83
N ILE A 572 16.43 10.59 19.92
CA ILE A 572 17.15 9.74 20.87
C ILE A 572 18.39 9.16 20.18
N GLY A 573 18.23 8.66 18.96
CA GLY A 573 19.33 8.14 18.15
C GLY A 573 18.86 7.27 17.01
N THR A 574 19.82 6.67 16.30
CA THR A 574 19.59 5.75 15.20
C THR A 574 20.13 4.37 15.56
N LEU A 575 19.29 3.35 15.42
CA LEU A 575 19.56 1.95 15.69
C LEU A 575 19.80 1.22 14.35
N PRO A 576 20.97 0.62 14.11
CA PRO A 576 21.12 -0.32 12.99
C PRO A 576 20.26 -1.56 13.25
N LEU A 577 19.53 -2.01 12.22
CA LEU A 577 18.75 -3.23 12.28
C LEU A 577 19.63 -4.42 11.86
N PRO A 578 19.39 -5.63 12.39
CA PRO A 578 19.80 -6.86 11.71
C PRO A 578 19.20 -6.92 10.30
N ASP A 579 19.70 -7.84 9.49
CA ASP A 579 19.12 -8.09 8.19
C ASP A 579 17.61 -8.42 8.32
N LEU A 580 16.79 -7.82 7.46
CA LEU A 580 15.34 -8.00 7.46
C LEU A 580 14.99 -8.89 6.27
N PRO A 581 14.87 -10.22 6.47
CA PRO A 581 14.63 -11.12 5.36
C PRO A 581 13.22 -10.94 4.81
N THR A 582 13.07 -11.26 3.53
CA THR A 582 11.79 -11.28 2.82
C THR A 582 10.70 -12.13 3.51
N GLY A 583 9.43 -11.85 3.17
CA GLY A 583 8.29 -12.63 3.61
C GLY A 583 7.84 -12.33 5.04
N ASP A 584 7.80 -11.05 5.41
CA ASP A 584 7.19 -10.53 6.65
C ASP A 584 7.69 -11.16 7.95
N THR A 585 8.96 -11.57 7.96
CA THR A 585 9.58 -12.14 9.15
C THR A 585 9.85 -11.03 10.18
N LEU A 586 9.17 -11.08 11.33
CA LEU A 586 9.33 -10.11 12.41
C LEU A 586 10.72 -10.20 13.06
N VAL A 587 11.60 -9.26 12.72
CA VAL A 587 12.94 -9.09 13.28
C VAL A 587 12.92 -8.04 14.39
N ALA A 588 13.65 -8.29 15.48
CA ALA A 588 13.82 -7.35 16.59
C ALA A 588 15.28 -6.90 16.75
N ALA A 589 15.49 -5.59 16.76
CA ALA A 589 16.76 -4.90 16.92
C ALA A 589 16.85 -4.19 18.27
N GLY A 590 18.07 -3.98 18.76
CA GLY A 590 18.34 -3.19 19.97
C GLY A 590 19.39 -3.82 20.90
N PRO A 591 19.72 -3.15 22.01
CA PRO A 591 19.11 -1.90 22.48
C PRO A 591 19.69 -0.64 21.83
N LEU A 592 18.83 0.36 21.62
CA LEU A 592 19.20 1.77 21.63
C LEU A 592 19.14 2.27 23.09
N THR A 593 20.26 2.72 23.65
CA THR A 593 20.29 3.29 25.01
C THR A 593 19.73 4.70 25.03
N TRP A 594 18.79 4.97 25.93
CA TRP A 594 18.29 6.29 26.25
C TRP A 594 18.81 6.67 27.66
N ASN A 595 19.77 7.60 27.71
CA ASN A 595 20.53 7.88 28.92
C ASN A 595 19.64 8.51 30.01
N ALA A 596 19.92 8.21 31.28
CA ALA A 596 19.20 8.74 32.43
C ALA A 596 19.03 10.28 32.43
N ALA A 597 20.02 11.00 31.90
CA ALA A 597 20.02 12.46 31.82
C ALA A 597 19.12 13.05 30.73
N ASP A 598 18.74 12.24 29.73
CA ASP A 598 17.94 12.63 28.56
C ASP A 598 16.47 12.19 28.67
N ILE A 599 16.10 11.53 29.77
CA ILE A 599 14.73 11.12 30.07
C ILE A 599 13.92 12.35 30.55
N PRO A 600 12.75 12.64 29.97
CA PRO A 600 11.91 13.75 30.39
C PRO A 600 11.28 13.48 31.76
N ALA A 601 10.76 14.54 32.39
CA ALA A 601 10.15 14.46 33.72
C ALA A 601 8.99 13.43 33.79
N PRO A 602 8.63 12.90 34.98
CA PRO A 602 7.52 11.96 35.14
C PRO A 602 6.22 12.41 34.46
N GLY A 603 5.64 11.56 33.62
CA GLY A 603 4.52 11.91 32.75
C GLY A 603 4.25 10.87 31.66
N HIS A 604 3.31 11.17 30.77
CA HIS A 604 3.04 10.37 29.57
C HIS A 604 3.79 10.97 28.37
N TYR A 605 4.21 10.16 27.39
CA TYR A 605 5.00 10.60 26.24
C TYR A 605 4.74 9.70 25.02
N CYS A 606 5.27 10.06 23.85
CA CYS A 606 5.21 9.23 22.65
C CYS A 606 6.61 9.02 22.06
N PHE A 607 6.93 7.81 21.60
CA PHE A 607 7.98 7.60 20.63
C PHE A 607 7.44 7.75 19.21
N VAL A 608 8.30 8.18 18.31
CA VAL A 608 8.14 8.04 16.85
C VAL A 608 9.36 7.28 16.35
N ALA A 609 9.16 6.26 15.52
CA ALA A 609 10.21 5.50 14.89
C ALA A 609 10.07 5.58 13.37
N ILE A 610 11.19 5.77 12.67
CA ILE A 610 11.29 5.87 11.21
C ILE A 610 12.31 4.82 10.74
N LEU A 611 11.89 3.89 9.90
CA LEU A 611 12.82 3.00 9.20
C LEU A 611 13.41 3.69 7.98
N SER A 612 14.63 3.35 7.60
CA SER A 612 15.19 3.75 6.31
C SER A 612 16.25 2.77 5.81
N HIS A 613 16.19 2.48 4.51
CA HIS A 613 17.15 1.69 3.73
C HIS A 613 17.54 2.46 2.45
N ALA A 614 18.66 2.11 1.84
CA ALA A 614 19.17 2.81 0.64
C ALA A 614 18.20 2.72 -0.56
N GLN A 615 17.48 1.60 -0.69
CA GLN A 615 16.51 1.33 -1.77
C GLN A 615 15.05 1.57 -1.35
N ASP A 616 14.80 1.78 -0.06
CA ASP A 616 13.49 2.12 0.52
C ASP A 616 13.68 3.15 1.64
N GLN A 617 13.68 4.42 1.25
CA GLN A 617 14.06 5.52 2.14
C GLN A 617 12.86 6.00 2.96
N GLY A 618 13.03 5.97 4.28
CA GLY A 618 12.15 6.69 5.20
C GLY A 618 12.21 8.20 4.99
N PRO A 619 11.17 8.93 5.40
CA PRO A 619 11.12 10.38 5.29
C PRO A 619 12.18 11.05 6.16
N THR A 620 12.58 12.25 5.76
CA THR A 620 13.26 13.16 6.69
C THR A 620 12.25 14.09 7.39
N PRO A 621 12.45 14.43 8.68
CA PRO A 621 11.59 15.39 9.38
C PRO A 621 11.46 16.78 8.72
N ALA A 622 12.32 17.11 7.76
CA ALA A 622 12.28 18.36 7.00
C ALA A 622 11.26 18.34 5.85
N GLU A 623 10.84 17.16 5.36
CA GLU A 623 9.87 17.01 4.27
C GLU A 623 8.43 17.36 4.70
N PHE A 624 8.15 17.42 5.99
CA PHE A 624 6.83 17.67 6.57
C PHE A 624 6.43 19.17 6.57
N GLY A 625 6.73 19.89 5.49
CA GLY A 625 6.47 21.33 5.36
C GLY A 625 4.99 21.71 5.24
N ASP A 626 4.15 20.80 4.77
CA ASP A 626 2.69 20.94 4.68
C ASP A 626 1.96 19.88 5.55
N TRP A 627 0.81 20.26 6.11
CA TRP A 627 0.05 19.42 7.04
C TRP A 627 -0.75 18.31 6.36
N ASP A 628 -1.34 18.58 5.20
CA ASP A 628 -2.13 17.57 4.48
C ASP A 628 -1.17 16.51 3.91
N ASN A 629 0.02 16.94 3.46
CA ASN A 629 1.16 16.07 3.17
C ASN A 629 1.64 15.31 4.42
N PHE A 630 1.85 15.93 5.58
CA PHE A 630 2.22 15.22 6.81
C PHE A 630 1.17 14.17 7.20
N ARG A 631 -0.13 14.47 7.06
CA ARG A 631 -1.23 13.54 7.34
C ARG A 631 -1.29 12.36 6.37
N ALA A 632 -1.14 12.61 5.07
CA ALA A 632 -1.04 11.54 4.08
C ALA A 632 0.22 10.70 4.35
N PHE A 633 1.32 11.37 4.68
CA PHE A 633 2.60 10.72 4.93
C PHE A 633 2.49 9.67 6.04
N ILE A 634 2.04 10.09 7.23
CA ILE A 634 1.96 9.24 8.44
C ILE A 634 0.88 8.14 8.37
N ARG A 635 0.10 8.08 7.29
CA ARG A 635 -0.93 7.06 7.04
C ARG A 635 -0.61 6.15 5.86
N ASN A 636 0.14 6.65 4.88
CA ASN A 636 0.42 5.97 3.61
C ASN A 636 1.87 5.47 3.50
N ASN A 637 2.72 5.76 4.50
CA ASN A 637 4.09 5.25 4.56
C ASN A 637 4.21 4.32 5.77
N ASN A 638 4.56 3.07 5.47
CA ASN A 638 4.68 1.95 6.38
C ASN A 638 6.03 1.94 7.16
N ASN A 639 6.99 2.73 6.70
CA ASN A 639 8.27 2.95 7.35
C ASN A 639 8.23 3.97 8.51
N VAL A 640 7.06 4.46 8.96
CA VAL A 640 6.91 5.33 10.13
C VAL A 640 5.85 4.78 11.09
N THR A 641 6.16 4.76 12.39
CA THR A 641 5.18 4.37 13.42
C THR A 641 5.33 5.12 14.74
N TRP A 642 4.30 5.06 15.60
CA TRP A 642 4.18 5.87 16.81
C TRP A 642 3.75 5.02 18.01
N ARG A 643 4.36 5.25 19.19
CA ARG A 643 4.10 4.48 20.42
C ARG A 643 3.98 5.35 21.67
N ASN A 644 2.80 5.35 22.29
CA ASN A 644 2.62 5.93 23.62
C ASN A 644 3.41 5.16 24.71
N PHE A 645 4.04 5.88 25.65
CA PHE A 645 4.71 5.34 26.85
C PHE A 645 4.52 6.26 28.07
N ASN A 646 4.96 5.82 29.26
CA ASN A 646 5.00 6.68 30.46
C ASN A 646 6.41 6.70 31.05
N VAL A 647 6.77 7.79 31.72
CA VAL A 647 7.85 7.85 32.70
C VAL A 647 7.20 7.75 34.08
N VAL A 648 7.54 6.70 34.85
CA VAL A 648 6.87 6.23 36.09
C VAL A 648 5.53 5.46 35.87
N PRO A 649 5.26 4.35 36.61
CA PRO A 649 4.03 3.55 36.48
C PRO A 649 2.73 4.25 36.87
N ASN A 650 1.71 4.08 36.02
CA ASN A 650 0.33 4.56 36.25
C ASN A 650 -0.51 3.63 37.14
N VAL A 651 0.05 3.20 38.28
CA VAL A 651 -0.64 2.33 39.23
C VAL A 651 -1.70 3.13 40.01
N PRO A 652 -2.98 2.69 40.03
CA PRO A 652 -4.01 3.36 40.82
C PRO A 652 -3.67 3.39 42.33
N PRO A 653 -3.59 4.57 42.96
CA PRO A 653 -3.27 4.68 44.38
C PRO A 653 -4.42 4.16 45.26
N PRO A 654 -4.15 3.43 46.36
CA PRO A 654 -5.20 2.99 47.29
C PRO A 654 -5.90 4.19 47.95
N GLY A 655 -7.23 4.22 47.87
CA GLY A 655 -8.09 5.18 48.56
C GLY A 655 -8.07 6.62 48.02
N ALA A 656 -9.21 7.08 47.49
CA ALA A 656 -9.63 8.48 47.31
C ALA A 656 -8.65 9.49 46.63
N LYS A 657 -7.53 9.06 46.06
CA LYS A 657 -6.65 9.89 45.23
C LYS A 657 -6.99 9.73 43.75
N MET A 658 -6.99 10.84 43.03
CA MET A 658 -7.16 10.83 41.57
C MET A 658 -5.80 10.70 40.88
N ILE A 659 -5.74 9.83 39.87
CA ILE A 659 -4.65 9.76 38.90
C ILE A 659 -4.80 10.97 37.98
N ALA A 660 -3.74 11.75 37.81
CA ALA A 660 -3.71 12.89 36.90
C ALA A 660 -2.76 12.58 35.73
N GLN A 661 -3.20 12.86 34.51
CA GLN A 661 -2.45 12.63 33.28
C GLN A 661 -2.49 13.89 32.44
N ASP A 662 -1.36 14.58 32.31
CA ASP A 662 -1.24 15.79 31.50
C ASP A 662 -1.00 15.41 30.03
N PHE A 663 -1.64 16.15 29.12
CA PHE A 663 -1.45 16.01 27.67
C PHE A 663 -1.77 17.31 26.93
N LEU A 664 -1.28 17.42 25.70
CA LEU A 664 -1.52 18.54 24.80
C LEU A 664 -2.63 18.17 23.81
N MET A 665 -3.62 19.06 23.68
CA MET A 665 -4.46 19.16 22.48
C MET A 665 -3.77 20.15 21.54
N ALA A 666 -3.37 19.69 20.37
CA ALA A 666 -2.51 20.42 19.45
C ALA A 666 -3.29 20.88 18.20
N GLY A 667 -2.94 22.03 17.63
CA GLY A 667 -3.30 22.37 16.26
C GLY A 667 -2.25 21.92 15.26
N ALA A 668 -2.63 21.90 13.99
CA ALA A 668 -1.72 21.75 12.87
C ALA A 668 -0.62 22.83 12.85
N PHE A 669 0.44 22.65 12.09
CA PHE A 669 1.55 23.61 12.04
C PHE A 669 1.45 24.65 10.91
N ASP A 670 0.50 24.46 9.98
CA ASP A 670 0.32 25.24 8.74
C ASP A 670 -0.75 26.35 8.87
N LYS A 671 -2.02 25.96 9.05
CA LYS A 671 -3.22 26.81 8.99
C LYS A 671 -4.19 26.46 10.11
N THR A 672 -5.14 27.37 10.38
CA THR A 672 -6.18 27.13 11.39
C THR A 672 -7.11 26.01 10.91
N ARG A 673 -7.30 24.96 11.72
CA ARG A 673 -8.14 23.81 11.38
C ARG A 673 -9.19 23.54 12.44
N ARG A 674 -10.31 22.91 12.05
CA ARG A 674 -11.37 22.54 13.01
C ARG A 674 -11.19 21.08 13.42
N MET A 675 -10.80 20.88 14.67
CA MET A 675 -10.53 19.56 15.22
C MET A 675 -11.43 19.26 16.41
N ARG A 676 -11.93 18.03 16.46
CA ARG A 676 -12.71 17.49 17.58
C ARG A 676 -11.78 16.77 18.55
N LEU A 677 -12.10 16.83 19.84
CA LEU A 677 -11.54 15.94 20.86
C LEU A 677 -12.57 14.87 21.20
N GLU A 678 -12.18 13.60 21.21
CA GLU A 678 -12.96 12.50 21.79
C GLU A 678 -12.15 11.82 22.89
N VAL A 679 -12.73 11.69 24.09
CA VAL A 679 -12.10 10.98 25.21
C VAL A 679 -12.89 9.72 25.50
N THR A 680 -12.28 8.56 25.29
CA THR A 680 -12.89 7.25 25.50
C THR A 680 -12.27 6.57 26.70
N LEU A 681 -13.09 6.12 27.64
CA LEU A 681 -12.64 5.47 28.87
C LEU A 681 -13.32 4.09 29.01
N ARG A 682 -12.55 3.08 29.42
CA ARG A 682 -13.04 1.71 29.72
C ARG A 682 -12.73 1.37 31.18
N LEU A 683 -13.22 2.19 32.11
CA LEU A 683 -13.01 2.07 33.55
C LEU A 683 -14.11 1.23 34.22
N PRO A 684 -13.85 0.64 35.41
CA PRO A 684 -14.81 -0.22 36.09
C PRO A 684 -16.00 0.56 36.67
N ARG A 685 -17.08 -0.16 37.00
CA ARG A 685 -18.27 0.42 37.62
C ARG A 685 -17.92 1.12 38.94
N GLY A 686 -18.35 2.37 39.09
CA GLY A 686 -18.05 3.20 40.27
C GLY A 686 -16.86 4.15 40.07
N SER A 687 -16.11 4.02 38.97
CA SER A 687 -15.12 5.01 38.56
C SER A 687 -15.74 6.36 38.26
N ARG A 688 -14.92 7.41 38.40
CA ARG A 688 -15.25 8.78 38.01
C ARG A 688 -14.09 9.37 37.23
N ALA A 689 -14.38 10.22 36.26
CA ALA A 689 -13.35 10.86 35.44
C ALA A 689 -13.74 12.28 35.07
N TRP A 690 -12.74 13.15 34.96
CA TRP A 690 -12.89 14.55 34.58
C TRP A 690 -11.78 14.95 33.62
N LEU A 691 -12.08 15.89 32.72
CA LEU A 691 -11.11 16.58 31.90
C LEU A 691 -10.94 18.00 32.42
N ARG A 692 -9.71 18.36 32.80
CA ARG A 692 -9.32 19.75 33.08
C ARG A 692 -8.91 20.42 31.78
N LEU A 693 -9.45 21.61 31.52
CA LEU A 693 -9.09 22.43 30.37
C LEU A 693 -8.85 23.90 30.77
N PRO A 694 -8.08 24.66 29.96
CA PRO A 694 -7.93 26.11 30.12
C PRO A 694 -9.25 26.86 29.96
N SER A 695 -9.44 27.94 30.72
CA SER A 695 -10.70 28.71 30.71
C SER A 695 -11.07 29.35 29.36
N HIS A 696 -10.14 29.54 28.43
CA HIS A 696 -10.46 30.07 27.09
C HIS A 696 -11.07 29.02 26.16
N LEU A 697 -10.88 27.72 26.43
CA LEU A 697 -11.59 26.63 25.75
C LEU A 697 -12.98 26.36 26.34
N ALA A 698 -13.35 27.06 27.43
CA ALA A 698 -14.61 26.87 28.11
C ALA A 698 -15.82 27.06 27.18
N GLU A 699 -15.93 28.21 26.52
CA GLU A 699 -17.14 28.56 25.77
C GLU A 699 -17.57 27.51 24.73
N PRO A 700 -16.70 27.02 23.81
CA PRO A 700 -17.10 25.97 22.88
C PRO A 700 -17.47 24.65 23.60
N PHE A 701 -16.71 24.23 24.62
CA PHE A 701 -16.97 22.97 25.32
C PHE A 701 -18.21 23.01 26.23
N LEU A 702 -18.61 24.19 26.72
CA LEU A 702 -19.75 24.40 27.60
C LEU A 702 -21.10 24.41 26.86
N ARG A 703 -21.14 24.87 25.61
CA ARG A 703 -22.40 24.99 24.82
C ARG A 703 -23.15 23.67 24.64
N GLN A 704 -22.54 22.51 24.91
CA GLN A 704 -23.14 21.19 24.77
C GLN A 704 -23.54 20.49 26.09
N ARG A 705 -23.17 21.01 27.27
CA ARG A 705 -23.46 20.32 28.55
C ARG A 705 -24.12 21.22 29.58
N GLY A 706 -25.17 20.70 30.19
CA GLY A 706 -25.89 21.31 31.31
C GLY A 706 -25.04 21.39 32.60
N PRO A 707 -25.66 21.73 33.75
CA PRO A 707 -25.03 22.45 34.88
C PRO A 707 -23.97 21.70 35.73
N PHE A 708 -23.36 20.62 35.22
CA PHE A 708 -22.37 19.79 35.92
C PHE A 708 -20.92 20.21 35.60
N VAL A 709 -20.65 21.51 35.68
CA VAL A 709 -19.33 22.10 35.40
C VAL A 709 -18.76 22.63 36.70
N GLU A 710 -17.59 22.14 37.09
CA GLU A 710 -16.92 22.56 38.32
C GLU A 710 -15.75 23.50 37.98
N ALA A 711 -15.65 24.63 38.68
CA ALA A 711 -14.45 25.46 38.66
C ALA A 711 -13.31 24.70 39.36
N ASP A 712 -12.12 24.65 38.77
CA ASP A 712 -10.99 23.91 39.36
C ASP A 712 -10.55 24.58 40.68
N PRO A 713 -10.62 23.91 41.85
CA PRO A 713 -10.38 24.54 43.15
C PRO A 713 -8.95 25.06 43.40
N LYS A 714 -8.06 24.96 42.42
CA LYS A 714 -6.62 25.26 42.51
C LYS A 714 -6.08 26.20 41.42
N GLY A 715 -6.91 26.75 40.53
CA GLY A 715 -6.43 27.73 39.53
C GLY A 715 -7.36 28.01 38.35
N ASN A 716 -6.86 28.76 37.36
CA ASN A 716 -7.59 29.19 36.15
C ASN A 716 -7.88 28.02 35.18
N GLY A 717 -8.87 27.18 35.50
CA GLY A 717 -9.35 26.14 34.60
C GLY A 717 -10.73 25.59 34.99
N LEU A 718 -11.32 24.78 34.11
CA LEU A 718 -12.59 24.10 34.34
C LEU A 718 -12.41 22.59 34.36
N LEU A 719 -13.25 21.90 35.14
CA LEU A 719 -13.38 20.45 35.18
C LEU A 719 -14.69 20.02 34.53
N LEU A 720 -14.59 19.27 33.42
CA LEU A 720 -15.73 18.66 32.74
C LEU A 720 -15.83 17.17 33.10
N PRO A 721 -16.98 16.66 33.57
CA PRO A 721 -17.14 15.25 33.85
C PRO A 721 -17.12 14.43 32.55
N LEU A 722 -16.38 13.33 32.56
CA LEU A 722 -16.29 12.37 31.44
C LEU A 722 -17.18 11.16 31.70
N ASN A 723 -17.59 10.47 30.63
CA ASN A 723 -18.13 9.12 30.75
C ASN A 723 -16.98 8.15 31.11
N PRO A 724 -16.98 7.48 32.28
CA PRO A 724 -15.91 6.56 32.66
C PRO A 724 -15.95 5.23 31.90
N ALA A 725 -17.07 4.88 31.26
CA ALA A 725 -17.28 3.62 30.55
C ALA A 725 -17.95 3.89 29.18
N GLY A 726 -17.24 4.59 28.30
CA GLY A 726 -17.67 4.92 26.94
C GLY A 726 -16.96 6.14 26.38
N VAL A 727 -17.49 6.65 25.26
CA VAL A 727 -16.95 7.82 24.55
C VAL A 727 -17.55 9.12 25.12
N THR A 728 -16.72 10.14 25.29
CA THR A 728 -17.11 11.53 25.50
C THR A 728 -16.64 12.35 24.30
N ARG A 729 -17.58 12.76 23.45
CA ARG A 729 -17.33 13.65 22.30
C ARG A 729 -17.48 15.10 22.73
N PHE A 730 -16.53 15.94 22.32
CA PHE A 730 -16.59 17.39 22.42
C PHE A 730 -16.93 18.00 21.05
N PRO A 731 -17.32 19.27 20.95
CA PRO A 731 -17.53 19.92 19.66
C PRO A 731 -16.21 20.28 18.98
N ASP A 732 -16.22 20.35 17.65
CA ASP A 732 -15.08 20.78 16.85
C ASP A 732 -14.66 22.21 17.21
N VAL A 733 -13.39 22.42 17.55
CA VAL A 733 -12.83 23.75 17.85
C VAL A 733 -11.82 24.18 16.80
N ALA A 734 -11.80 25.47 16.47
CA ALA A 734 -10.79 26.05 15.60
C ALA A 734 -9.47 26.15 16.38
N LEU A 735 -8.45 25.42 15.92
CA LEU A 735 -7.10 25.40 16.48
C LEU A 735 -6.16 26.14 15.52
N PRO A 736 -5.60 27.30 15.91
CA PRO A 736 -4.63 28.03 15.11
C PRO A 736 -3.31 27.26 14.88
N PRO A 737 -2.49 27.67 13.91
CA PRO A 737 -1.17 27.08 13.67
C PRO A 737 -0.33 26.98 14.92
N LYS A 738 0.30 25.82 15.13
CA LYS A 738 1.25 25.51 16.22
C LYS A 738 0.67 25.70 17.63
N ILE A 739 -0.66 25.85 17.77
CA ILE A 739 -1.28 25.99 19.09
C ILE A 739 -1.11 24.70 19.89
N ARG A 740 -0.85 24.84 21.18
CA ARG A 740 -0.77 23.73 22.14
C ARG A 740 -1.63 24.12 23.35
N HIS A 741 -2.64 23.33 23.67
CA HIS A 741 -3.47 23.52 24.86
C HIS A 741 -3.15 22.41 25.85
N ALA A 742 -2.71 22.77 27.05
CA ALA A 742 -2.47 21.81 28.12
C ALA A 742 -3.80 21.40 28.76
N LEU A 743 -4.12 20.10 28.69
CA LEU A 743 -5.27 19.45 29.29
C LEU A 743 -4.78 18.42 30.32
N GLN A 744 -5.64 18.07 31.28
CA GLN A 744 -5.34 17.04 32.28
C GLN A 744 -6.53 16.09 32.44
N LEU A 745 -6.34 14.82 32.09
CA LEU A 745 -7.28 13.77 32.45
C LEU A 745 -7.11 13.45 33.95
N ARG A 746 -8.21 13.48 34.70
CA ARG A 746 -8.26 13.07 36.12
C ARG A 746 -9.17 11.86 36.27
N VAL A 747 -8.64 10.75 36.79
CA VAL A 747 -9.35 9.47 36.92
C VAL A 747 -9.33 8.96 38.36
N HIS A 748 -10.48 8.50 38.84
CA HIS A 748 -10.65 7.75 40.09
C HIS A 748 -11.15 6.33 39.76
N ILE A 749 -10.42 5.32 40.22
CA ILE A 749 -10.78 3.90 40.15
C ILE A 749 -11.10 3.42 41.58
N PRO A 750 -12.24 2.72 41.83
CA PRO A 750 -12.56 2.16 43.14
C PRO A 750 -11.49 1.17 43.62
N GLU A 751 -11.20 1.20 44.92
CA GLU A 751 -10.18 0.36 45.55
C GLU A 751 -10.37 -1.15 45.25
N GLN A 752 -11.62 -1.62 45.25
CA GLN A 752 -11.99 -3.01 44.97
C GLN A 752 -11.72 -3.45 43.51
N ALA A 753 -11.45 -2.51 42.61
CA ALA A 753 -11.21 -2.76 41.19
C ALA A 753 -9.72 -2.63 40.79
N THR A 754 -8.83 -2.32 41.73
CA THR A 754 -7.40 -2.05 41.46
C THR A 754 -6.57 -3.27 41.05
N GLY A 755 -7.12 -4.49 41.15
CA GLY A 755 -6.46 -5.72 40.70
C GLY A 755 -6.51 -5.96 39.18
N GLN A 756 -7.29 -5.19 38.42
CA GLN A 756 -7.41 -5.32 36.97
C GLN A 756 -6.84 -4.11 36.25
N SER A 757 -6.43 -4.31 34.99
CA SER A 757 -5.92 -3.26 34.12
C SER A 757 -7.03 -2.63 33.27
N TYR A 758 -6.98 -1.31 33.10
CA TYR A 758 -7.97 -0.53 32.32
C TYR A 758 -7.31 0.36 31.28
N LEU A 759 -8.07 0.70 30.24
CA LEU A 759 -7.61 1.54 29.12
C LEU A 759 -8.47 2.81 29.03
N GLY A 760 -7.83 3.92 28.70
CA GLY A 760 -8.49 5.15 28.28
C GLY A 760 -7.63 5.88 27.24
N TRP A 761 -8.24 6.67 26.38
CA TRP A 761 -7.50 7.50 25.43
C TRP A 761 -8.23 8.80 25.13
N ALA A 762 -7.46 9.83 24.78
CA ALA A 762 -7.94 11.04 24.14
C ALA A 762 -7.45 11.01 22.69
N ALA A 763 -8.33 11.28 21.73
CA ALA A 763 -8.02 11.29 20.31
C ALA A 763 -8.52 12.59 19.68
N GLN A 764 -7.74 13.15 18.75
CA GLN A 764 -8.17 14.28 17.92
C GLN A 764 -8.70 13.79 16.57
N PHE A 765 -9.73 14.43 16.06
CA PHE A 765 -10.34 14.12 14.75
C PHE A 765 -10.51 15.37 13.90
N GLU A 766 -10.40 15.23 12.58
CA GLU A 766 -10.83 16.22 11.58
C GLU A 766 -11.88 15.54 10.69
N GLY A 767 -13.14 15.97 10.80
CA GLY A 767 -14.29 15.21 10.28
C GLY A 767 -14.53 13.91 11.07
N ASP A 768 -14.44 12.78 10.38
CA ASP A 768 -14.52 11.42 10.95
C ASP A 768 -13.15 10.72 11.04
N GLU A 769 -12.09 11.33 10.52
CA GLU A 769 -10.74 10.76 10.54
C GLU A 769 -10.02 11.10 11.84
N GLU A 770 -9.43 10.08 12.47
CA GLU A 770 -8.56 10.28 13.64
C GLU A 770 -7.20 10.81 13.19
N LEU A 771 -6.74 11.90 13.78
CA LEU A 771 -5.45 12.53 13.48
C LEU A 771 -4.32 12.03 14.38
N GLY A 772 -4.66 11.41 15.52
CA GLY A 772 -3.72 10.90 16.51
C GLY A 772 -4.36 10.81 17.90
N ARG A 773 -3.69 10.10 18.82
CA ARG A 773 -4.19 9.89 20.19
C ARG A 773 -3.11 9.79 21.26
N VAL A 774 -3.53 10.04 22.50
CA VAL A 774 -2.81 9.74 23.74
C VAL A 774 -3.54 8.61 24.45
N THR A 775 -2.87 7.47 24.63
CA THR A 775 -3.46 6.25 25.21
C THR A 775 -2.89 5.96 26.59
N TRP A 776 -3.72 6.07 27.63
CA TRP A 776 -3.37 5.75 29.00
C TRP A 776 -3.77 4.32 29.36
N ARG A 777 -2.82 3.62 29.98
CA ARG A 777 -3.03 2.37 30.65
C ARG A 777 -3.00 2.58 32.17
N PHE A 778 -4.02 2.07 32.85
CA PHE A 778 -4.06 1.99 34.31
C PHE A 778 -3.82 0.52 34.67
N ALA A 779 -2.55 0.12 34.77
CA ALA A 779 -2.16 -1.29 34.90
C ALA A 779 -2.27 -1.80 36.34
N SER A 780 -2.61 -3.09 36.51
CA SER A 780 -2.53 -3.77 37.80
C SER A 780 -1.10 -4.23 38.13
N LYS A 781 -0.84 -4.47 39.42
CA LYS A 781 0.46 -4.98 39.88
C LYS A 781 0.80 -6.37 39.34
N GLU A 782 -0.22 -7.19 39.08
CA GLU A 782 -0.07 -8.56 38.58
C GLU A 782 0.39 -8.55 37.12
N GLU A 783 -0.13 -7.64 36.31
CA GLU A 783 0.30 -7.50 34.92
C GLU A 783 1.72 -6.91 34.81
N ILE A 784 2.08 -5.94 35.65
CA ILE A 784 3.46 -5.45 35.76
C ILE A 784 4.40 -6.61 36.12
N ALA A 785 4.02 -7.46 37.09
CA ALA A 785 4.83 -8.60 37.51
C ALA A 785 5.03 -9.65 36.39
N LEU A 786 3.99 -9.98 35.61
CA LEU A 786 4.09 -10.89 34.47
C LEU A 786 5.04 -10.35 33.38
N ARG A 787 4.95 -9.05 33.10
CA ARG A 787 5.82 -8.35 32.15
C ARG A 787 7.29 -8.38 32.62
N ASP A 788 7.51 -8.10 33.90
CA ASP A 788 8.85 -8.15 34.50
C ASP A 788 9.42 -9.58 34.56
N GLU A 789 8.58 -10.61 34.66
CA GLU A 789 9.00 -12.02 34.60
C GLU A 789 9.50 -12.41 33.20
N HIS A 790 8.83 -11.94 32.14
CA HIS A 790 9.31 -12.13 30.77
C HIS A 790 10.69 -11.48 30.56
N LEU A 791 10.90 -10.24 31.02
CA LEU A 791 12.24 -9.64 30.94
C LEU A 791 13.28 -10.43 31.74
N LYS A 792 12.98 -10.86 32.97
CA LYS A 792 13.93 -11.62 33.81
C LYS A 792 14.34 -12.95 33.18
N LYS A 793 13.47 -13.59 32.38
CA LYS A 793 13.77 -14.80 31.62
C LYS A 793 14.79 -14.55 30.49
N HIS A 794 14.79 -13.35 29.90
CA HIS A 794 15.65 -12.98 28.76
C HIS A 794 16.80 -12.02 29.13
N ALA A 795 16.86 -11.57 30.39
CA ALA A 795 17.90 -10.73 30.94
C ALA A 795 19.27 -11.43 30.98
N GLY A 796 20.33 -10.66 30.73
CA GLY A 796 21.69 -11.13 31.00
C GLY A 796 21.93 -11.27 32.50
N LYS A 797 22.71 -12.27 32.92
CA LYS A 797 23.31 -12.22 34.26
C LYS A 797 24.17 -10.96 34.32
N GLN A 798 23.77 -9.99 35.14
CA GLN A 798 24.66 -8.89 35.51
C GLN A 798 25.92 -9.51 36.13
N ILE A 799 27.05 -9.34 35.45
CA ILE A 799 28.37 -9.50 36.04
C ILE A 799 28.59 -8.17 36.77
N GLY A 800 28.43 -8.19 38.09
CA GLY A 800 28.67 -7.05 38.97
C GLY A 800 30.14 -6.84 39.31
#